data_AF-A0A519RI75-F1
#
_entry.id   AF-A0A519RI75-F1
#
_cell.length_a   1.000
_cell.length_b   1.000
_cell.length_c   1.000
_cell.angle_alpha   90.00
_cell.angle_beta   90.00
_cell.angle_gamma   90.00
#
_symmetry.space_group_name_H-M   'P 1'
#
loop_
_entity.id
_entity.type
_entity.pdbx_description
1 polymer ?
#
loop_
_entity_poly.entity_id
_entity_poly.type
_entity_poly.pdbx_seq_one_letter_code
_entity_poly.pdbx_strand_id
1 'polypeptide(L)'
;MSPSIADKDWMKQVLHIIGAGDVFLDDILFQYMENYRNKIQDSLMGAKVTTFRKVSTNNVEQLNDEDLTRLINNGVSLITYYGHSSATTLEFNLDDPGNYNNAGKYPMFFALGCNAGNTFDYNEGRFSARSYLSDKYVLAPERGSINFLASTHFGVVHYLDIYNSRAYANMATTLYGATIGEIMQKTVNDVYGYTDDFFARANAEETVMNGDPAIRLNQQPKPDYALTDDMVSVSPSFVSVADQSFAVKVQFKNLGRVTNREIVVETKRQFPDGVTEVVRRDTVKGTRYMDSLVFNVGIDPLRDKGNNKLLVMVDADNVVDEHFESNNSGSREFVVFEEEARPIYPARMAIVTEPNVKLKVSSANPFSTPKKYRIEIDTTENFNSTAKVVLNKTAAGGLIEVDPGMTFEDSTVYYWRVAPEAGTGNVSWNTSSFVYLSNHTTGFNQSHFNQHQKSEVKDVVLNKGSVWTYPPVRNNLFIQTAVFPTGANQAASFSVSVNGETYIRSICGQPNIIVNVFDPNTFKPWYNADSGPGKYGSDDICGSDRSWNFQYKIADSSKRRKLLEFLEMIPSGYIVVIRNASVPDSINNSFVAQWKADTARLGKNRSVYHHLLSQGFSELDAYSKPRAFIFTYRKDAQNAEPPRWAFTEGIYDRISLSADYFTPGTTGTVTSPVFGPAKTWKEFRWDGKSVDTASGDKTTFSLIGVKRTGVVDTLVRNIGINQHIVNISHVNAEEYPYMQMFMQTLDSSFHTPFQLRYWRLTYDPLPEGLVAPNVFFQMKDTFDVGEPVDFKLAFKNISPSAYSDSLDVKVTVTDRNNVQRQIAVPRFKPVASNDTVTIQFNVDTKQLVGSNSLFVDVNPEDTPLEQYRFNNFVFRNFYVRGDTLSPMLDVTFDNVHILNRDIVSSKPDIMIKLKDEAKWMLLNDTSIATVQVRFPDGAIKTYRYNSDTLLFVPPSGAPNVSNTASIRLRPYFAEDGDYELIVSGKDMSNNTAGAITYRVGFQVINKAMISNMLNYPNPFTTSTAFVFTLTGSEVPQNIRIQILTVTGKIVREITKEELGPLRIGRNITEFKWDGTDQFGQKLGNGVYLYRVITNQNGKSLDKYTGADDATDKYFKNGYGKMYLMR
;
A
#
# COMPACT_ATOMS: atom_id res chain seq x y z
N MET A 1 -2.78 -6.52 32.20
CA MET A 1 -1.61 -6.64 31.30
C MET A 1 -2.04 -6.25 29.89
N SER A 2 -1.15 -5.70 29.08
CA SER A 2 -1.44 -5.23 27.71
C SER A 2 -1.02 -6.29 26.68
N PRO A 3 -1.81 -6.52 25.60
CA PRO A 3 -1.44 -7.37 24.46
C PRO A 3 -0.54 -6.66 23.43
N SER A 4 -0.26 -5.36 23.61
CA SER A 4 0.52 -4.55 22.66
C SER A 4 2.01 -4.91 22.67
N ILE A 5 2.60 -5.11 21.49
CA ILE A 5 4.05 -5.29 21.31
C ILE A 5 4.83 -4.11 21.93
N ALA A 6 4.35 -2.88 21.78
CA ALA A 6 5.04 -1.68 22.27
C ALA A 6 5.19 -1.65 23.81
N ASP A 7 4.25 -2.26 24.53
CA ASP A 7 4.23 -2.27 26.00
C ASP A 7 5.05 -3.43 26.60
N LYS A 8 5.30 -4.48 25.81
CA LYS A 8 5.82 -5.78 26.28
C LYS A 8 7.18 -6.16 25.71
N ASP A 9 7.54 -5.71 24.50
CA ASP A 9 8.78 -6.14 23.81
C ASP A 9 10.04 -5.91 24.65
N TRP A 10 10.07 -4.82 25.43
CA TRP A 10 11.18 -4.46 26.31
C TRP A 10 11.49 -5.53 27.38
N MET A 11 10.49 -6.30 27.81
CA MET A 11 10.64 -7.38 28.80
C MET A 11 11.49 -8.55 28.29
N LYS A 12 11.68 -8.64 26.97
CA LYS A 12 12.53 -9.64 26.30
C LYS A 12 13.91 -9.09 25.93
N GLN A 13 14.17 -7.80 26.10
CA GLN A 13 15.45 -7.18 25.75
C GLN A 13 16.44 -7.35 26.92
N VAL A 14 17.65 -7.81 26.60
CA VAL A 14 18.74 -8.03 27.53
C VAL A 14 19.99 -7.32 27.01
N LEU A 15 20.73 -6.72 27.92
CA LEU A 15 21.85 -5.85 27.63
C LEU A 15 23.11 -6.37 28.31
N HIS A 16 24.14 -6.68 27.52
CA HIS A 16 25.45 -7.09 28.01
C HIS A 16 26.46 -5.98 27.75
N ILE A 17 27.24 -5.63 28.76
CA ILE A 17 28.21 -4.53 28.68
C ILE A 17 29.54 -5.02 29.25
N ILE A 18 30.61 -4.86 28.48
CA ILE A 18 31.95 -5.32 28.82
C ILE A 18 32.87 -4.11 28.93
N GLY A 19 33.51 -3.94 30.09
CA GLY A 19 34.43 -2.84 30.37
C GLY A 19 35.79 -3.37 30.84
N ALA A 20 36.71 -3.56 29.90
CA ALA A 20 38.06 -4.04 30.17
C ALA A 20 39.11 -3.00 29.79
N GLY A 21 40.19 -2.91 30.59
CA GLY A 21 41.31 -2.00 30.33
C GLY A 21 42.33 -2.55 29.32
N ASP A 22 42.22 -3.82 28.95
CA ASP A 22 43.10 -4.51 28.02
C ASP A 22 42.36 -5.57 27.19
N VAL A 23 42.94 -5.91 26.04
CA VAL A 23 42.35 -6.80 25.03
C VAL A 23 42.21 -8.24 25.54
N PHE A 24 43.16 -8.73 26.35
CA PHE A 24 43.15 -10.12 26.80
C PHE A 24 42.02 -10.38 27.79
N LEU A 25 41.82 -9.47 28.74
CA LEU A 25 40.68 -9.53 29.64
C LEU A 25 39.36 -9.39 28.87
N ASP A 26 39.25 -8.43 27.95
CA ASP A 26 38.04 -8.20 27.15
C ASP A 26 37.56 -9.46 26.42
N ASP A 27 38.47 -10.20 25.77
CA ASP A 27 38.13 -11.44 25.05
C ASP A 27 37.61 -12.55 25.98
N ILE A 28 38.17 -12.67 27.19
CA ILE A 28 37.68 -13.63 28.20
C ILE A 28 36.27 -13.25 28.66
N LEU A 29 36.05 -11.96 28.98
CA LEU A 29 34.75 -11.48 29.44
C LEU A 29 33.69 -11.61 28.35
N PHE A 30 34.05 -11.36 27.09
CA PHE A 30 33.18 -11.54 25.94
C PHE A 30 32.76 -13.00 25.75
N GLN A 31 33.68 -13.96 25.89
CA GLN A 31 33.36 -15.39 25.84
C GLN A 31 32.35 -15.79 26.92
N TYR A 32 32.52 -15.32 28.16
CA TYR A 32 31.54 -15.58 29.23
C TYR A 32 30.18 -14.94 28.94
N MET A 33 30.16 -13.68 28.49
CA MET A 33 28.93 -12.99 28.08
C MET A 33 28.20 -13.70 26.94
N GLU A 34 28.92 -14.29 25.98
CA GLU A 34 28.33 -15.07 24.90
C GLU A 34 27.74 -16.40 25.41
N ASN A 35 28.37 -17.02 26.40
CA ASN A 35 27.81 -18.17 27.09
C ASN A 35 26.53 -17.83 27.87
N TYR A 36 26.42 -16.63 28.44
CA TYR A 36 25.19 -16.14 29.07
C TYR A 36 24.10 -15.86 28.04
N ARG A 37 24.48 -15.23 26.91
CA ARG A 37 23.59 -14.96 25.78
C ARG A 37 22.94 -16.25 25.30
N ASN A 38 23.74 -17.27 25.02
CA ASN A 38 23.24 -18.56 24.54
C ASN A 38 22.22 -19.17 25.51
N LYS A 39 22.47 -19.11 26.82
CA LYS A 39 21.53 -19.61 27.85
C LYS A 39 20.21 -18.84 27.86
N ILE A 40 20.22 -17.52 27.74
CA ILE A 40 18.99 -16.73 27.86
C ILE A 40 18.19 -16.63 26.55
N GLN A 41 18.87 -16.70 25.39
CA GLN A 41 18.22 -16.73 24.08
C GLN A 41 17.57 -18.09 23.80
N ASP A 42 18.25 -19.19 24.13
CA ASP A 42 17.82 -20.57 23.83
C ASP A 42 17.07 -21.25 25.00
N SER A 43 16.27 -20.49 25.77
CA SER A 43 15.55 -21.00 26.95
C SER A 43 14.08 -20.61 26.97
N LEU A 44 13.41 -20.77 28.12
CA LEU A 44 12.03 -20.34 28.33
C LEU A 44 11.87 -18.81 28.26
N MET A 45 12.97 -18.06 28.42
CA MET A 45 12.97 -16.60 28.29
C MET A 45 12.91 -16.15 26.82
N GLY A 46 13.63 -16.78 25.90
CA GLY A 46 13.65 -16.38 24.49
C GLY A 46 14.02 -14.91 24.29
N ALA A 47 15.08 -14.46 24.97
CA ALA A 47 15.45 -13.04 24.97
C ALA A 47 16.17 -12.61 23.68
N LYS A 48 16.18 -11.30 23.43
CA LYS A 48 17.08 -10.65 22.48
C LYS A 48 18.18 -9.97 23.26
N VAL A 49 19.43 -10.38 23.03
CA VAL A 49 20.60 -9.84 23.71
C VAL A 49 21.35 -8.88 22.79
N THR A 50 21.65 -7.68 23.28
CA THR A 50 22.56 -6.72 22.63
C THR A 50 23.83 -6.59 23.48
N THR A 51 25.01 -6.64 22.86
CA THR A 51 26.29 -6.56 23.57
C THR A 51 27.08 -5.32 23.16
N PHE A 52 27.61 -4.61 24.14
CA PHE A 52 28.54 -3.49 23.99
C PHE A 52 29.89 -3.85 24.61
N ARG A 53 30.99 -3.49 23.95
CA ARG A 53 32.38 -3.74 24.38
C ARG A 53 33.16 -2.42 24.38
N LYS A 54 34.04 -2.24 25.36
CA LYS A 54 35.00 -1.12 25.44
C LYS A 54 36.41 -1.69 25.65
N VAL A 55 37.32 -1.45 24.69
CA VAL A 55 38.68 -2.06 24.67
C VAL A 55 39.83 -1.06 24.49
N SER A 56 39.60 0.22 24.15
CA SER A 56 40.61 1.32 24.21
C SER A 56 40.02 2.68 23.78
N THR A 57 40.76 3.77 24.04
CA THR A 57 40.39 5.20 23.91
C THR A 57 40.33 5.78 22.48
N ASN A 58 39.84 5.07 21.46
CA ASN A 58 39.71 5.63 20.10
C ASN A 58 38.31 5.46 19.53
N ASN A 59 37.84 6.54 18.87
CA ASN A 59 36.68 6.84 17.98
C ASN A 59 35.61 5.80 17.56
N VAL A 60 35.74 4.52 17.88
CA VAL A 60 34.69 3.49 17.69
C VAL A 60 33.65 3.55 18.82
N GLU A 61 33.90 4.34 19.88
CA GLU A 61 33.05 4.47 21.07
C GLU A 61 31.72 5.22 20.83
N GLN A 62 31.60 6.11 19.84
CA GLN A 62 30.41 6.97 19.70
C GLN A 62 29.14 6.27 19.17
N LEU A 63 29.28 5.25 18.31
CA LEU A 63 28.12 4.50 17.79
C LEU A 63 27.46 3.60 18.84
N ASN A 64 28.15 3.33 19.96
CA ASN A 64 27.72 2.40 20.99
C ASN A 64 26.91 3.07 22.12
N ASP A 65 27.14 4.35 22.44
CA ASP A 65 26.51 5.02 23.59
C ASP A 65 25.10 5.57 23.32
N GLU A 66 24.82 6.05 22.10
CA GLU A 66 23.46 6.48 21.71
C GLU A 66 22.51 5.28 21.56
N ASP A 67 23.00 4.20 20.94
CA ASP A 67 22.26 2.95 20.80
C ASP A 67 21.96 2.33 22.17
N LEU A 68 22.92 2.37 23.10
CA LEU A 68 22.76 1.94 24.49
C LEU A 68 21.70 2.77 25.22
N THR A 69 21.80 4.10 25.15
CA THR A 69 20.83 5.03 25.78
C THR A 69 19.43 4.81 25.21
N ARG A 70 19.30 4.69 23.89
CA ARG A 70 18.04 4.38 23.21
C ARG A 70 17.46 3.05 23.66
N LEU A 71 18.28 2.00 23.82
CA LEU A 71 17.82 0.70 24.29
C LEU A 71 17.31 0.76 25.73
N ILE A 72 18.05 1.38 26.65
CA ILE A 72 17.62 1.51 28.05
C ILE A 72 16.32 2.34 28.13
N ASN A 73 16.21 3.42 27.37
CA ASN A 73 15.01 4.26 27.33
C ASN A 73 13.79 3.54 26.72
N ASN A 74 14.01 2.76 25.66
CA ASN A 74 12.96 1.90 25.10
C ASN A 74 12.56 0.76 26.05
N GLY A 75 13.45 0.44 27.00
CA GLY A 75 13.30 -0.51 28.07
C GLY A 75 14.09 -1.79 27.82
N VAL A 76 14.70 -2.30 28.89
CA VAL A 76 15.37 -3.60 28.93
C VAL A 76 14.99 -4.32 30.22
N SER A 77 14.97 -5.65 30.22
CA SER A 77 14.63 -6.45 31.39
C SER A 77 15.85 -6.77 32.26
N LEU A 78 17.02 -6.93 31.67
CA LEU A 78 18.26 -7.28 32.37
C LEU A 78 19.43 -6.52 31.76
N ILE A 79 20.21 -5.87 32.62
CA ILE A 79 21.51 -5.30 32.30
C ILE A 79 22.55 -6.16 33.02
N THR A 80 23.55 -6.67 32.31
CA THR A 80 24.70 -7.32 32.90
C THR A 80 25.96 -6.59 32.47
N TYR A 81 26.67 -6.05 33.45
CA TYR A 81 27.96 -5.43 33.28
C TYR A 81 29.05 -6.39 33.74
N TYR A 82 30.15 -6.49 32.99
CA TYR A 82 31.32 -7.28 33.39
C TYR A 82 32.60 -6.52 33.08
N GLY A 83 33.36 -6.18 34.12
CA GLY A 83 34.54 -5.35 33.97
C GLY A 83 35.09 -4.80 35.27
N HIS A 84 35.95 -3.79 35.15
CA HIS A 84 36.47 -3.07 36.31
C HIS A 84 35.45 -2.11 36.90
N SER A 85 35.29 -2.16 38.22
CA SER A 85 34.35 -1.30 38.93
C SER A 85 34.90 -0.85 40.28
N SER A 86 34.26 0.18 40.81
CA SER A 86 34.38 0.64 42.19
C SER A 86 32.98 0.74 42.81
N ALA A 87 32.89 1.20 44.06
CA ALA A 87 31.61 1.43 44.73
C ALA A 87 30.75 2.55 44.08
N THR A 88 31.38 3.42 43.27
CA THR A 88 30.74 4.63 42.72
C THR A 88 30.87 4.76 41.21
N THR A 89 31.72 3.96 40.56
CA THR A 89 32.03 4.05 39.12
C THR A 89 32.22 2.69 38.44
N LEU A 90 31.96 2.64 37.14
CA LEU A 90 32.15 1.51 36.23
C LEU A 90 33.09 1.94 35.08
N GLU A 91 33.88 1.00 34.54
CA GLU A 91 34.78 1.31 33.42
C GLU A 91 34.00 1.72 32.14
N PHE A 92 32.76 1.25 32.01
CA PHE A 92 31.81 1.71 30.99
C PHE A 92 30.87 2.71 31.65
N ASN A 93 30.69 3.91 31.07
CA ASN A 93 29.99 5.02 31.72
C ASN A 93 28.48 4.75 31.89
N LEU A 94 28.14 4.07 32.98
CA LEU A 94 26.79 3.73 33.43
C LEU A 94 26.61 4.23 34.87
N ASP A 95 27.36 5.24 35.32
CA ASP A 95 27.44 5.54 36.76
C ASP A 95 26.25 6.35 37.30
N ASP A 96 25.48 6.94 36.39
CA ASP A 96 24.36 7.81 36.70
C ASP A 96 23.09 7.37 35.95
N PRO A 97 22.08 6.81 36.65
CA PRO A 97 20.80 6.48 36.05
C PRO A 97 20.01 7.72 35.60
N GLY A 98 20.41 8.94 36.01
CA GLY A 98 19.88 10.21 35.53
C GLY A 98 19.98 10.39 34.01
N ASN A 99 20.92 9.70 33.37
CA ASN A 99 21.11 9.71 31.91
C ASN A 99 20.03 8.95 31.14
N TYR A 100 19.17 8.18 31.84
CA TYR A 100 18.14 7.36 31.21
C TYR A 100 16.72 7.80 31.62
N ASN A 101 15.79 7.60 30.68
CA ASN A 101 14.37 7.92 30.79
C ASN A 101 13.53 6.63 30.64
N ASN A 102 13.80 5.63 31.49
CA ASN A 102 13.17 4.31 31.46
C ASN A 102 12.01 4.17 32.46
N ALA A 103 11.22 5.24 32.64
CA ALA A 103 10.08 5.25 33.55
C ALA A 103 9.10 4.09 33.23
N GLY A 104 8.78 3.30 34.26
CA GLY A 104 7.91 2.12 34.14
C GLY A 104 8.56 0.89 33.48
N LYS A 105 9.84 0.97 33.07
CA LYS A 105 10.58 -0.10 32.39
C LYS A 105 11.92 -0.36 33.08
N TYR A 106 11.85 -0.85 34.31
CA TYR A 106 13.01 -0.97 35.19
C TYR A 106 13.69 -2.35 35.06
N PRO A 107 14.93 -2.45 34.58
CA PRO A 107 15.68 -3.70 34.50
C PRO A 107 16.14 -4.19 35.87
N MET A 108 16.49 -5.47 35.97
CA MET A 108 17.47 -5.94 36.94
C MET A 108 18.88 -5.56 36.46
N PHE A 109 19.72 -5.03 37.34
CA PHE A 109 21.12 -4.72 37.04
C PHE A 109 22.02 -5.74 37.74
N PHE A 110 22.88 -6.40 36.96
CA PHE A 110 23.86 -7.34 37.46
C PHE A 110 25.27 -6.83 37.17
N ALA A 111 26.00 -6.37 38.19
CA ALA A 111 27.33 -5.80 38.02
C ALA A 111 28.41 -6.78 38.50
N LEU A 112 29.17 -7.31 37.54
CA LEU A 112 30.25 -8.26 37.75
C LEU A 112 31.59 -7.51 37.72
N GLY A 113 32.06 -7.11 38.90
CA GLY A 113 33.32 -6.39 39.06
C GLY A 113 33.62 -6.15 40.54
N CYS A 114 34.77 -5.54 40.83
CA CYS A 114 35.15 -5.23 42.20
C CYS A 114 34.25 -4.13 42.82
N ASN A 115 33.85 -4.29 44.06
CA ASN A 115 33.21 -3.28 44.93
C ASN A 115 31.90 -2.66 44.41
N ALA A 116 31.33 -3.07 43.27
CA ALA A 116 30.14 -2.44 42.69
C ALA A 116 28.90 -2.50 43.59
N GLY A 117 28.84 -3.51 44.47
CA GLY A 117 27.79 -3.67 45.48
C GLY A 117 28.12 -3.03 46.83
N ASN A 118 29.31 -2.42 47.01
CA ASN A 118 29.70 -1.86 48.30
C ASN A 118 28.88 -0.60 48.61
N THR A 119 27.98 -0.72 49.59
CA THR A 119 27.25 0.42 50.18
C THR A 119 27.50 0.56 51.68
N PHE A 120 28.48 -0.17 52.20
CA PHE A 120 28.71 -0.29 53.64
C PHE A 120 29.79 0.67 54.15
N ASP A 121 30.48 1.35 53.25
CA ASP A 121 31.47 2.37 53.60
C ASP A 121 30.83 3.52 54.40
N TYR A 122 31.55 4.00 55.40
CA TYR A 122 31.11 5.10 56.25
C TYR A 122 31.09 6.42 55.48
N ASN A 123 29.92 7.04 55.35
CA ASN A 123 29.74 8.32 54.65
C ASN A 123 28.62 9.15 55.31
N GLU A 124 28.98 10.22 56.00
CA GLU A 124 28.04 11.14 56.67
C GLU A 124 27.07 11.84 55.70
N GLY A 125 27.48 12.03 54.43
CA GLY A 125 26.68 12.67 53.39
C GLY A 125 25.65 11.75 52.72
N ARG A 126 25.58 10.46 53.07
CA ARG A 126 24.75 9.45 52.39
C ARG A 126 23.25 9.79 52.39
N PHE A 127 22.74 10.45 53.43
CA PHE A 127 21.33 10.88 53.49
C PHE A 127 21.03 12.10 52.61
N SER A 128 22.05 12.85 52.20
CA SER A 128 21.92 14.07 51.39
C SER A 128 22.31 13.86 49.93
N ALA A 129 23.23 12.95 49.64
CA ALA A 129 23.69 12.63 48.30
C ALA A 129 23.91 11.12 48.14
N ARG A 130 23.33 10.55 47.09
CA ARG A 130 23.47 9.13 46.75
C ARG A 130 24.72 8.93 45.89
N SER A 131 25.81 8.51 46.52
CA SER A 131 27.10 8.36 45.85
C SER A 131 27.37 6.94 45.33
N TYR A 132 26.80 5.91 45.96
CA TYR A 132 27.02 4.49 45.62
C TYR A 132 26.17 4.03 44.43
N LEU A 133 26.73 3.18 43.56
CA LEU A 133 26.08 2.72 42.32
C LEU A 133 24.71 2.08 42.59
N SER A 134 24.64 1.11 43.49
CA SER A 134 23.38 0.39 43.75
C SER A 134 22.30 1.30 44.36
N ASP A 135 22.68 2.23 45.24
CA ASP A 135 21.76 3.23 45.81
C ASP A 135 21.26 4.21 44.75
N LYS A 136 22.14 4.66 43.84
CA LYS A 136 21.76 5.51 42.71
C LYS A 136 20.73 4.82 41.83
N TYR A 137 21.00 3.59 41.41
CA TYR A 137 20.15 2.87 40.47
C TYR A 137 18.80 2.42 41.04
N VAL A 138 18.78 1.90 42.27
CA VAL A 138 17.54 1.34 42.86
C VAL A 138 16.62 2.43 43.39
N LEU A 139 17.17 3.53 43.91
CA LEU A 139 16.36 4.57 44.56
C LEU A 139 16.02 5.73 43.62
N ALA A 140 16.56 5.78 42.40
CA ALA A 140 16.32 6.88 41.46
C ALA A 140 14.81 7.02 41.14
N PRO A 141 14.24 8.23 41.23
CA PRO A 141 12.83 8.44 40.93
C PRO A 141 12.57 8.26 39.44
N GLU A 142 11.59 7.40 39.12
CA GLU A 142 11.09 7.14 37.77
C GLU A 142 12.14 6.66 36.74
N ARG A 143 13.28 6.12 37.20
CA ARG A 143 14.37 5.63 36.34
C ARG A 143 15.28 4.67 37.09
N GLY A 144 16.29 4.12 36.40
CA GLY A 144 17.28 3.23 37.01
C GLY A 144 16.85 1.77 36.94
N SER A 145 17.09 0.99 38.00
CA SER A 145 16.87 -0.46 38.03
C SER A 145 15.91 -0.87 39.13
N ILE A 146 15.18 -1.96 38.93
CA ILE A 146 14.28 -2.51 39.95
C ILE A 146 15.02 -3.26 41.06
N ASN A 147 16.23 -3.75 40.76
CA ASN A 147 17.13 -4.50 41.62
C ASN A 147 18.56 -4.34 41.12
N PHE A 148 19.54 -4.32 42.03
CA PHE A 148 20.96 -4.25 41.72
C PHE A 148 21.73 -5.34 42.48
N LEU A 149 22.32 -6.28 41.75
CA LEU A 149 23.05 -7.43 42.30
C LEU A 149 24.53 -7.28 41.95
N ALA A 150 25.42 -7.33 42.95
CA ALA A 150 26.86 -7.11 42.75
C ALA A 150 27.71 -7.59 43.94
N SER A 151 29.00 -7.83 43.70
CA SER A 151 29.97 -8.09 44.78
C SER A 151 30.29 -6.81 45.57
N THR A 152 30.34 -6.94 46.89
CA THR A 152 30.74 -5.88 47.84
C THR A 152 32.25 -5.71 47.95
N HIS A 153 33.06 -6.66 47.47
CA HIS A 153 34.52 -6.61 47.61
C HIS A 153 35.25 -7.05 46.32
N PHE A 154 36.29 -7.88 46.40
CA PHE A 154 37.16 -8.19 45.27
C PHE A 154 36.52 -9.24 44.36
N GLY A 155 36.08 -8.80 43.18
CA GLY A 155 35.56 -9.70 42.15
C GLY A 155 36.67 -10.47 41.44
N VAL A 156 36.75 -11.78 41.65
CA VAL A 156 37.67 -12.65 40.90
C VAL A 156 36.96 -13.17 39.65
N VAL A 157 37.49 -12.83 38.47
CA VAL A 157 36.88 -13.10 37.16
C VAL A 157 36.27 -14.50 37.05
N HIS A 158 37.02 -15.55 37.34
CA HIS A 158 36.53 -16.93 37.21
C HIS A 158 35.32 -17.24 38.13
N TYR A 159 35.31 -16.74 39.37
CA TYR A 159 34.22 -17.01 40.33
C TYR A 159 32.98 -16.17 40.05
N LEU A 160 33.15 -14.96 39.51
CA LEU A 160 32.05 -14.16 38.98
C LEU A 160 31.32 -14.89 37.84
N ASP A 161 32.06 -15.56 36.94
CA ASP A 161 31.45 -16.40 35.89
C ASP A 161 30.76 -17.65 36.45
N ILE A 162 31.40 -18.36 37.38
CA ILE A 162 30.79 -19.52 38.05
C ILE A 162 29.42 -19.14 38.62
N TYR A 163 29.34 -18.02 39.34
CA TYR A 163 28.07 -17.54 39.88
C TYR A 163 27.09 -17.14 38.78
N ASN A 164 27.49 -16.24 37.86
CA ASN A 164 26.57 -15.64 36.91
C ASN A 164 26.06 -16.63 35.84
N SER A 165 26.91 -17.57 35.39
CA SER A 165 26.53 -18.63 34.46
C SER A 165 25.37 -19.50 35.00
N ARG A 166 25.39 -19.76 36.32
CA ARG A 166 24.33 -20.48 37.04
C ARG A 166 23.10 -19.61 37.27
N ALA A 167 23.28 -18.34 37.62
CA ALA A 167 22.19 -17.38 37.73
C ALA A 167 21.39 -17.30 36.42
N TYR A 168 22.08 -17.19 35.28
CA TYR A 168 21.48 -17.20 33.94
C TYR A 168 20.71 -18.50 33.64
N ALA A 169 21.29 -19.67 33.95
CA ALA A 169 20.60 -20.95 33.77
C ALA A 169 19.34 -21.05 34.65
N ASN A 170 19.44 -20.62 35.92
CA ASN A 170 18.36 -20.67 36.87
C ASN A 170 17.23 -19.70 36.50
N MET A 171 17.53 -18.44 36.18
CA MET A 171 16.51 -17.46 35.80
C MET A 171 15.82 -17.83 34.48
N ALA A 172 16.56 -18.37 33.51
CA ALA A 172 16.05 -18.57 32.17
C ALA A 172 15.38 -19.95 31.98
N THR A 173 15.68 -20.91 32.85
CA THR A 173 15.26 -22.31 32.70
C THR A 173 14.76 -22.94 33.99
N THR A 174 15.63 -23.16 34.99
CA THR A 174 15.33 -24.00 36.17
C THR A 174 14.24 -23.41 37.07
N LEU A 175 14.32 -22.10 37.31
CA LEU A 175 13.45 -21.32 38.16
C LEU A 175 12.77 -20.19 37.36
N TYR A 176 12.44 -20.49 36.10
CA TYR A 176 11.72 -19.55 35.25
C TYR A 176 10.39 -19.13 35.92
N GLY A 177 10.23 -17.83 36.11
CA GLY A 177 9.10 -17.22 36.78
C GLY A 177 9.28 -17.03 38.27
N ALA A 178 10.32 -17.56 38.93
CA ALA A 178 10.56 -17.42 40.36
C ALA A 178 10.94 -15.99 40.78
N THR A 179 10.94 -15.73 42.09
CA THR A 179 11.43 -14.47 42.64
C THR A 179 12.95 -14.38 42.55
N ILE A 180 13.51 -13.16 42.47
CA ILE A 180 14.95 -12.95 42.39
C ILE A 180 15.67 -13.55 43.60
N GLY A 181 15.07 -13.47 44.79
CA GLY A 181 15.60 -14.09 46.00
C GLY A 181 15.69 -15.62 45.92
N GLU A 182 14.68 -16.29 45.37
CA GLU A 182 14.72 -17.75 45.15
C GLU A 182 15.80 -18.14 44.13
N ILE A 183 15.95 -17.35 43.06
CA ILE A 183 17.00 -17.55 42.05
C ILE A 183 18.39 -17.38 42.69
N MET A 184 18.57 -16.37 43.53
CA MET A 184 19.82 -16.11 44.25
C MET A 184 20.19 -17.27 45.18
N GLN A 185 19.24 -17.76 46.00
CA GLN A 185 19.47 -18.90 46.89
C GLN A 185 19.86 -20.16 46.13
N LYS A 186 19.14 -20.49 45.05
CA LYS A 186 19.49 -21.65 44.21
C LYS A 186 20.85 -21.49 43.53
N THR A 187 21.18 -20.28 43.09
CA THR A 187 22.48 -19.98 42.48
C THR A 187 23.62 -20.22 43.46
N VAL A 188 23.49 -19.73 44.71
CA VAL A 188 24.48 -19.99 45.76
C VAL A 188 24.65 -21.50 46.02
N ASN A 189 23.55 -22.25 46.10
CA ASN A 189 23.61 -23.71 46.25
C ASN A 189 24.30 -24.39 45.05
N ASP A 190 24.07 -23.92 43.82
CA ASP A 190 24.72 -24.47 42.62
C ASP A 190 26.20 -24.11 42.49
N VAL A 191 26.61 -22.99 43.08
CA VAL A 191 28.02 -22.61 43.20
C VAL A 191 28.71 -23.60 44.13
N TYR A 192 28.19 -23.81 45.35
CA TYR A 192 28.74 -24.78 46.31
C TYR A 192 28.69 -26.22 45.81
N GLY A 193 27.70 -26.58 44.99
CA GLY A 193 27.66 -27.88 44.32
C GLY A 193 28.72 -28.07 43.23
N TYR A 194 29.38 -27.00 42.78
CA TYR A 194 30.44 -27.04 41.78
C TYR A 194 31.84 -26.83 42.36
N THR A 195 32.00 -25.85 43.25
CA THR A 195 33.20 -25.66 44.08
C THR A 195 32.84 -25.03 45.42
N ASP A 196 33.46 -25.51 46.49
CA ASP A 196 33.28 -25.04 47.88
C ASP A 196 34.56 -24.40 48.45
N ASP A 197 35.51 -24.03 47.59
CA ASP A 197 36.74 -23.38 48.00
C ASP A 197 36.52 -21.98 48.61
N PHE A 198 37.59 -21.42 49.18
CA PHE A 198 37.57 -20.11 49.84
C PHE A 198 37.03 -18.99 48.93
N PHE A 199 37.38 -18.97 47.65
CA PHE A 199 36.98 -17.90 46.73
C PHE A 199 35.53 -18.06 46.27
N ALA A 200 35.06 -19.30 46.09
CA ALA A 200 33.65 -19.59 45.82
C ALA A 200 32.76 -19.16 46.98
N ARG A 201 33.17 -19.49 48.21
CA ARG A 201 32.50 -19.05 49.44
C ARG A 201 32.52 -17.54 49.60
N ALA A 202 33.69 -16.91 49.43
CA ALA A 202 33.83 -15.46 49.52
C ALA A 202 32.93 -14.76 48.51
N ASN A 203 32.97 -15.14 47.24
CA ASN A 203 32.13 -14.58 46.19
C ASN A 203 30.62 -14.73 46.49
N ALA A 204 30.20 -15.88 47.01
CA ALA A 204 28.81 -16.11 47.39
C ALA A 204 28.36 -15.28 48.59
N GLU A 205 29.19 -15.13 49.62
CA GLU A 205 28.89 -14.34 50.83
C GLU A 205 28.93 -12.82 50.54
N GLU A 206 29.79 -12.36 49.62
CA GLU A 206 29.98 -10.94 49.29
C GLU A 206 29.06 -10.44 48.16
N THR A 207 28.38 -11.33 47.43
CA THR A 207 27.40 -10.95 46.40
C THR A 207 26.09 -10.55 47.07
N VAL A 208 25.78 -9.26 47.04
CA VAL A 208 24.60 -8.69 47.69
C VAL A 208 23.62 -8.12 46.68
N MET A 209 22.35 -8.13 47.07
CA MET A 209 21.24 -7.59 46.30
C MET A 209 20.70 -6.34 47.00
N ASN A 210 20.66 -5.22 46.29
CA ASN A 210 19.95 -4.01 46.69
C ASN A 210 18.61 -3.95 45.93
N GLY A 211 17.49 -3.90 46.65
CA GLY A 211 16.14 -3.99 46.09
C GLY A 211 15.26 -5.03 46.79
N ASP A 212 14.06 -5.27 46.26
CA ASP A 212 13.09 -6.22 46.82
C ASP A 212 13.32 -7.64 46.25
N PRO A 213 13.62 -8.65 47.10
CA PRO A 213 13.88 -10.03 46.66
C PRO A 213 12.63 -10.76 46.17
N ALA A 214 11.43 -10.29 46.50
CA ALA A 214 10.16 -10.91 46.13
C ALA A 214 9.73 -10.60 44.68
N ILE A 215 10.47 -9.72 43.99
CA ILE A 215 10.19 -9.34 42.60
C ILE A 215 10.51 -10.50 41.65
N ARG A 216 9.70 -10.64 40.60
CA ARG A 216 9.90 -11.58 39.48
C ARG A 216 10.38 -10.81 38.25
N LEU A 217 11.33 -11.37 37.51
CA LEU A 217 12.02 -10.70 36.40
C LEU A 217 11.19 -10.66 35.11
N ASN A 218 10.12 -9.86 35.03
CA ASN A 218 9.29 -9.61 33.83
C ASN A 218 8.82 -10.85 33.02
N GLN A 219 8.92 -12.05 33.61
CA GLN A 219 8.66 -13.33 32.97
C GLN A 219 7.15 -13.59 32.89
N GLN A 220 6.69 -14.10 31.75
CA GLN A 220 5.28 -14.39 31.51
C GLN A 220 5.00 -15.88 31.76
N PRO A 221 3.86 -16.25 32.34
CA PRO A 221 3.55 -17.65 32.65
C PRO A 221 3.24 -18.49 31.40
N LYS A 222 2.73 -17.85 30.34
CA LYS A 222 2.31 -18.46 29.07
C LYS A 222 3.03 -17.82 27.87
N PRO A 223 3.11 -18.51 26.72
CA PRO A 223 3.45 -17.91 25.42
C PRO A 223 2.53 -16.74 25.06
N ASP A 224 2.99 -15.85 24.19
CA ASP A 224 2.24 -14.69 23.69
C ASP A 224 2.81 -14.27 22.33
N TYR A 225 2.33 -14.89 21.27
CA TYR A 225 2.66 -14.56 19.91
C TYR A 225 1.96 -13.26 19.51
N ALA A 226 2.64 -12.45 18.71
CA ALA A 226 2.10 -11.17 18.31
C ALA A 226 2.59 -10.77 16.92
N LEU A 227 1.69 -10.21 16.14
CA LEU A 227 2.04 -9.41 14.97
C LEU A 227 1.14 -8.19 14.85
N THR A 228 1.58 -7.24 14.04
CA THR A 228 0.86 -6.03 13.69
C THR A 228 0.81 -5.88 12.17
N ASP A 229 -0.09 -5.03 11.66
CA ASP A 229 -0.26 -4.79 10.22
C ASP A 229 1.06 -4.39 9.53
N ASP A 230 1.94 -3.66 10.24
CA ASP A 230 3.25 -3.25 9.72
C ASP A 230 4.28 -4.37 9.61
N MET A 231 4.02 -5.51 10.24
CA MET A 231 4.82 -6.73 10.13
C MET A 231 4.41 -7.58 8.92
N VAL A 232 3.42 -7.15 8.13
CA VAL A 232 2.97 -7.78 6.88
C VAL A 232 3.26 -6.85 5.70
N SER A 233 4.11 -7.31 4.78
CA SER A 233 4.55 -6.49 3.63
C SER A 233 4.44 -7.23 2.30
N VAL A 234 4.18 -6.46 1.24
CA VAL A 234 4.05 -6.92 -0.15
C VAL A 234 5.14 -6.26 -0.99
N SER A 235 5.85 -7.05 -1.80
CA SER A 235 6.90 -6.58 -2.70
C SER A 235 6.73 -7.19 -4.09
N PRO A 236 6.72 -6.38 -5.17
CA PRO A 236 6.74 -4.91 -5.18
C PRO A 236 5.47 -4.28 -4.60
N SER A 237 5.53 -3.01 -4.14
CA SER A 237 4.36 -2.30 -3.61
C SER A 237 3.29 -2.01 -4.68
N PHE A 238 3.68 -2.00 -5.95
CA PHE A 238 2.79 -2.02 -7.11
C PHE A 238 2.74 -3.44 -7.66
N VAL A 239 1.57 -4.08 -7.62
CA VAL A 239 1.37 -5.44 -8.12
C VAL A 239 0.59 -5.38 -9.43
N SER A 240 1.13 -5.95 -10.50
CA SER A 240 0.50 -6.02 -11.83
C SER A 240 -0.13 -7.40 -12.08
N VAL A 241 -1.23 -7.50 -12.82
CA VAL A 241 -1.73 -8.79 -13.35
C VAL A 241 -0.78 -9.41 -14.36
N ALA A 242 0.15 -8.64 -14.91
CA ALA A 242 1.21 -9.19 -15.77
C ALA A 242 2.34 -9.81 -14.95
N ASP A 243 2.45 -9.51 -13.66
CA ASP A 243 3.31 -10.26 -12.75
C ASP A 243 2.67 -11.64 -12.55
N GLN A 244 3.46 -12.72 -12.60
CA GLN A 244 2.93 -14.06 -12.31
C GLN A 244 2.65 -14.26 -10.81
N SER A 245 3.36 -13.50 -9.96
CA SER A 245 3.27 -13.56 -8.51
C SER A 245 3.89 -12.32 -7.87
N PHE A 246 3.54 -12.03 -6.62
CA PHE A 246 4.21 -11.05 -5.77
C PHE A 246 4.74 -11.70 -4.48
N ALA A 247 5.79 -11.13 -3.89
CA ALA A 247 6.37 -11.63 -2.65
C ALA A 247 5.65 -11.04 -1.43
N VAL A 248 5.37 -11.90 -0.44
CA VAL A 248 4.82 -11.54 0.87
C VAL A 248 5.86 -11.86 1.93
N LYS A 249 6.09 -10.91 2.84
CA LYS A 249 6.88 -11.13 4.05
C LYS A 249 6.02 -10.87 5.28
N VAL A 250 5.94 -11.87 6.14
CA VAL A 250 5.23 -11.85 7.42
C VAL A 250 6.26 -11.97 8.54
N GLN A 251 6.25 -11.06 9.51
CA GLN A 251 7.06 -11.15 10.73
C GLN A 251 6.14 -11.31 11.95
N PHE A 252 6.62 -12.03 12.96
CA PHE A 252 5.88 -12.24 14.21
C PHE A 252 6.85 -12.46 15.37
N LYS A 253 6.41 -12.09 16.57
CA LYS A 253 7.20 -12.12 17.81
C LYS A 253 6.59 -13.06 18.84
N ASN A 254 7.38 -13.46 19.83
CA ASN A 254 6.91 -14.08 21.07
C ASN A 254 7.28 -13.19 22.26
N LEU A 255 6.28 -12.53 22.83
CA LEU A 255 6.37 -11.64 23.98
C LEU A 255 6.33 -12.42 25.32
N GLY A 256 5.90 -13.68 25.28
CA GLY A 256 5.64 -14.52 26.44
C GLY A 256 6.68 -15.61 26.67
N ARG A 257 6.30 -16.66 27.39
CA ARG A 257 7.17 -17.83 27.62
C ARG A 257 7.44 -18.57 26.31
N VAL A 258 8.66 -19.06 26.12
CA VAL A 258 8.96 -19.93 24.96
C VAL A 258 8.41 -21.33 25.16
N THR A 259 7.82 -21.88 24.10
CA THR A 259 7.43 -23.28 23.98
C THR A 259 8.04 -23.88 22.71
N ASN A 260 8.35 -25.18 22.74
CA ASN A 260 8.81 -25.92 21.57
C ASN A 260 7.65 -26.55 20.77
N ARG A 261 6.41 -26.23 21.12
CA ARG A 261 5.24 -26.65 20.34
C ARG A 261 5.28 -25.97 18.97
N GLU A 262 4.85 -26.72 17.96
CA GLU A 262 4.68 -26.18 16.62
C GLU A 262 3.39 -25.36 16.56
N ILE A 263 3.43 -24.25 15.84
CA ILE A 263 2.31 -23.34 15.61
C ILE A 263 2.06 -23.21 14.12
N VAL A 264 0.82 -22.93 13.75
CA VAL A 264 0.45 -22.67 12.36
C VAL A 264 0.41 -21.17 12.11
N VAL A 265 1.15 -20.70 11.10
CA VAL A 265 1.01 -19.36 10.55
C VAL A 265 0.20 -19.46 9.27
N GLU A 266 -0.99 -18.86 9.28
CA GLU A 266 -1.93 -18.87 8.18
C GLU A 266 -2.02 -17.49 7.55
N THR A 267 -1.85 -17.41 6.24
CA THR A 267 -2.10 -16.20 5.45
C THR A 267 -3.25 -16.47 4.49
N LYS A 268 -4.30 -15.68 4.63
CA LYS A 268 -5.43 -15.62 3.71
C LYS A 268 -5.32 -14.37 2.84
N ARG A 269 -5.88 -14.46 1.64
CA ARG A 269 -6.09 -13.33 0.74
C ARG A 269 -7.58 -13.16 0.51
N GLN A 270 -8.08 -11.96 0.77
CA GLN A 270 -9.38 -11.50 0.35
C GLN A 270 -9.25 -10.79 -0.99
N PHE A 271 -10.05 -11.22 -1.96
CA PHE A 271 -10.10 -10.72 -3.33
C PHE A 271 -11.04 -9.51 -3.46
N PRO A 272 -11.03 -8.81 -4.61
CA PRO A 272 -11.89 -7.64 -4.85
C PRO A 272 -13.40 -7.92 -4.74
N ASP A 273 -13.83 -9.17 -4.96
CA ASP A 273 -15.22 -9.62 -4.82
C ASP A 273 -15.63 -9.93 -3.36
N GLY A 274 -14.68 -9.82 -2.42
CA GLY A 274 -14.85 -10.11 -1.00
C GLY A 274 -14.60 -11.58 -0.62
N VAL A 275 -14.42 -12.49 -1.59
CA VAL A 275 -14.10 -13.91 -1.34
C VAL A 275 -12.71 -14.00 -0.69
N THR A 276 -12.55 -14.92 0.27
CA THR A 276 -11.28 -15.12 0.99
C THR A 276 -10.77 -16.54 0.79
N GLU A 277 -9.51 -16.68 0.41
CA GLU A 277 -8.82 -17.97 0.24
C GLU A 277 -7.54 -18.03 1.06
N VAL A 278 -7.17 -19.23 1.53
CA VAL A 278 -5.86 -19.48 2.16
C VAL A 278 -4.80 -19.53 1.07
N VAL A 279 -3.89 -18.56 1.06
CA VAL A 279 -2.78 -18.52 0.08
C VAL A 279 -1.52 -19.21 0.59
N ARG A 280 -1.35 -19.26 1.91
CA ARG A 280 -0.24 -19.95 2.57
C ARG A 280 -0.65 -20.40 3.95
N ARG A 281 -0.20 -21.59 4.34
CA ARG A 281 -0.39 -22.14 5.69
C ARG A 281 0.83 -22.99 6.02
N ASP A 282 1.69 -22.49 6.89
CA ASP A 282 2.94 -23.14 7.28
C ASP A 282 2.93 -23.52 8.75
N THR A 283 3.45 -24.70 9.07
CA THR A 283 3.72 -25.11 10.43
C THR A 283 5.16 -24.75 10.76
N VAL A 284 5.35 -23.89 11.77
CA VAL A 284 6.66 -23.44 12.24
C VAL A 284 6.86 -23.85 13.69
N LYS A 285 8.11 -24.04 14.11
CA LYS A 285 8.42 -24.23 15.53
C LYS A 285 8.11 -22.95 16.29
N GLY A 286 7.66 -23.06 17.54
CA GLY A 286 7.36 -21.91 18.39
C GLY A 286 8.50 -20.88 18.41
N THR A 287 8.16 -19.64 18.05
CA THR A 287 9.12 -18.53 18.00
C THR A 287 9.71 -18.24 19.36
N ARG A 288 11.04 -18.09 19.44
CA ARG A 288 11.74 -17.71 20.68
C ARG A 288 11.55 -16.22 20.99
N TYR A 289 12.03 -15.36 20.10
CA TYR A 289 11.86 -13.90 20.18
C TYR A 289 11.12 -13.35 18.96
N MET A 290 11.65 -13.57 17.75
CA MET A 290 11.07 -13.09 16.50
C MET A 290 11.45 -14.05 15.36
N ASP A 291 10.52 -14.28 14.44
CA ASP A 291 10.74 -15.04 13.21
C ASP A 291 10.00 -14.38 12.03
N SER A 292 10.24 -14.88 10.82
CA SER A 292 9.57 -14.39 9.61
C SER A 292 9.38 -15.45 8.54
N LEU A 293 8.26 -15.35 7.81
CA LEU A 293 7.98 -16.14 6.61
C LEU A 293 8.04 -15.26 5.38
N VAL A 294 8.67 -15.77 4.32
CA VAL A 294 8.73 -15.12 3.00
C VAL A 294 8.29 -16.12 1.94
N PHE A 295 7.27 -15.76 1.16
CA PHE A 295 6.72 -16.62 0.12
C PHE A 295 6.11 -15.80 -1.02
N ASN A 296 5.95 -16.41 -2.20
CA ASN A 296 5.30 -15.78 -3.34
C ASN A 296 3.82 -16.20 -3.42
N VAL A 297 2.95 -15.24 -3.74
CA VAL A 297 1.51 -15.44 -3.98
C VAL A 297 1.23 -15.23 -5.46
N GLY A 298 0.64 -16.23 -6.12
CA GLY A 298 0.30 -16.17 -7.54
C GLY A 298 -0.82 -15.16 -7.83
N ILE A 299 -0.86 -14.69 -9.08
CA ILE A 299 -1.87 -13.74 -9.56
C ILE A 299 -2.74 -14.39 -10.63
N ASP A 300 -4.06 -14.34 -10.46
CA ASP A 300 -5.05 -14.68 -11.50
C ASP A 300 -5.57 -13.39 -12.15
N PRO A 301 -5.24 -13.11 -13.43
CA PRO A 301 -5.64 -11.89 -14.11
C PRO A 301 -7.15 -11.65 -14.21
N LEU A 302 -7.98 -12.70 -14.15
CA LEU A 302 -9.44 -12.60 -14.28
C LEU A 302 -10.14 -12.29 -12.95
N ARG A 303 -9.54 -12.69 -11.82
CA ARG A 303 -10.15 -12.58 -10.48
C ARG A 303 -9.48 -11.51 -9.63
N ASP A 304 -8.16 -11.42 -9.69
CA ASP A 304 -7.36 -10.73 -8.67
C ASP A 304 -7.31 -9.20 -8.88
N LYS A 305 -7.77 -8.70 -10.02
CA LYS A 305 -7.72 -7.28 -10.40
C LYS A 305 -8.55 -6.40 -9.47
N GLY A 306 -7.92 -5.43 -8.82
CA GLY A 306 -8.55 -4.48 -7.90
C GLY A 306 -7.98 -4.57 -6.48
N ASN A 307 -8.78 -4.16 -5.50
CA ASN A 307 -8.36 -4.14 -4.09
C ASN A 307 -8.25 -5.55 -3.52
N ASN A 308 -7.12 -5.87 -2.92
CA ASN A 308 -6.83 -7.12 -2.28
C ASN A 308 -6.39 -6.87 -0.83
N LYS A 309 -6.64 -7.85 0.04
CA LYS A 309 -6.22 -7.78 1.44
C LYS A 309 -5.61 -9.09 1.89
N LEU A 310 -4.41 -9.05 2.45
CA LEU A 310 -3.82 -10.17 3.18
C LEU A 310 -4.31 -10.13 4.62
N LEU A 311 -4.69 -11.29 5.14
CA LEU A 311 -5.10 -11.51 6.53
C LEU A 311 -4.19 -12.59 7.07
N VAL A 312 -3.37 -12.27 8.07
CA VAL A 312 -2.38 -13.17 8.65
C VAL A 312 -2.78 -13.49 10.07
N MET A 313 -2.66 -14.76 10.45
CA MET A 313 -2.87 -15.24 11.81
C MET A 313 -1.72 -16.16 12.22
N VAL A 314 -1.17 -15.95 13.41
CA VAL A 314 -0.18 -16.83 14.06
C VAL A 314 -0.91 -17.70 15.09
N ASP A 315 -0.45 -18.93 15.26
CA ASP A 315 -1.17 -20.01 15.95
C ASP A 315 -2.65 -20.12 15.53
N ALA A 316 -2.88 -20.17 14.21
CA ALA A 316 -4.23 -20.13 13.64
C ALA A 316 -5.17 -21.26 14.10
N ASP A 317 -4.61 -22.37 14.59
CA ASP A 317 -5.36 -23.51 15.13
C ASP A 317 -5.57 -23.43 16.66
N ASN A 318 -5.00 -22.41 17.31
CA ASN A 318 -5.01 -22.22 18.77
C ASN A 318 -4.53 -23.48 19.50
N VAL A 319 -3.36 -23.99 19.08
CA VAL A 319 -2.74 -25.23 19.62
C VAL A 319 -1.91 -24.93 20.86
N VAL A 320 -1.39 -23.71 20.96
CA VAL A 320 -0.63 -23.21 22.11
C VAL A 320 -1.54 -22.31 22.93
N ASP A 321 -1.77 -22.66 24.19
CA ASP A 321 -2.55 -21.80 25.11
C ASP A 321 -1.75 -20.53 25.46
N GLU A 322 -2.16 -19.41 24.89
CA GLU A 322 -1.43 -18.14 25.00
C GLU A 322 -1.94 -17.25 26.15
N HIS A 323 -1.18 -16.23 26.48
CA HIS A 323 -1.63 -15.18 27.39
C HIS A 323 -2.67 -14.28 26.72
N PHE A 324 -2.46 -13.97 25.44
CA PHE A 324 -3.37 -13.22 24.59
C PHE A 324 -3.47 -13.87 23.22
N GLU A 325 -4.70 -14.10 22.76
CA GLU A 325 -4.99 -14.54 21.39
C GLU A 325 -5.32 -13.35 20.48
N SER A 326 -5.63 -12.18 21.07
CA SER A 326 -6.17 -11.02 20.37
C SER A 326 -5.13 -10.25 19.53
N ASN A 327 -3.84 -10.52 19.74
CA ASN A 327 -2.69 -9.93 19.07
C ASN A 327 -2.05 -10.88 18.02
N ASN A 328 -2.67 -12.04 17.79
CA ASN A 328 -2.21 -13.05 16.84
C ASN A 328 -2.56 -12.73 15.38
N SER A 329 -3.10 -11.56 15.07
CA SER A 329 -3.54 -11.24 13.70
C SER A 329 -3.05 -9.89 13.22
N GLY A 330 -2.73 -9.81 11.92
CA GLY A 330 -2.39 -8.59 11.21
C GLY A 330 -2.86 -8.66 9.76
N SER A 331 -2.94 -7.51 9.09
CA SER A 331 -3.48 -7.41 7.74
C SER A 331 -2.73 -6.41 6.87
N ARG A 332 -2.82 -6.61 5.55
CA ARG A 332 -2.22 -5.70 4.56
C ARG A 332 -3.10 -5.54 3.33
N GLU A 333 -3.54 -4.32 3.05
CA GLU A 333 -4.25 -3.98 1.82
C GLU A 333 -3.29 -3.54 0.71
N PHE A 334 -3.58 -3.96 -0.52
CA PHE A 334 -2.83 -3.62 -1.74
C PHE A 334 -3.74 -3.74 -2.98
N VAL A 335 -3.34 -3.16 -4.11
CA VAL A 335 -4.13 -3.18 -5.35
C VAL A 335 -3.37 -3.93 -6.43
N VAL A 336 -4.05 -4.81 -7.15
CA VAL A 336 -3.51 -5.50 -8.33
C VAL A 336 -4.05 -4.83 -9.60
N PHE A 337 -3.13 -4.34 -10.43
CA PHE A 337 -3.45 -3.53 -11.61
C PHE A 337 -3.38 -4.32 -12.90
N GLU A 338 -4.32 -4.08 -13.80
CA GLU A 338 -4.26 -4.66 -15.14
C GLU A 338 -3.21 -3.95 -16.00
N GLU A 339 -2.02 -4.54 -16.19
CA GLU A 339 -1.00 -3.98 -17.08
C GLU A 339 -1.38 -4.21 -18.54
N GLU A 340 -2.18 -3.29 -19.04
CA GLU A 340 -2.48 -3.21 -20.45
C GLU A 340 -2.40 -1.76 -20.96
N ALA A 341 -1.88 -1.61 -22.17
CA ALA A 341 -2.01 -0.39 -22.94
C ALA A 341 -3.41 -0.35 -23.55
N ARG A 342 -4.16 0.73 -23.30
CA ARG A 342 -5.57 0.86 -23.71
C ARG A 342 -5.80 2.02 -24.67
N PRO A 343 -6.60 1.82 -25.73
CA PRO A 343 -7.18 2.90 -26.52
C PRO A 343 -7.96 3.89 -25.65
N ILE A 344 -7.61 5.17 -25.72
CA ILE A 344 -8.34 6.25 -25.01
C ILE A 344 -8.86 7.33 -25.95
N TYR A 345 -8.19 7.59 -27.09
CA TYR A 345 -8.70 8.52 -28.10
C TYR A 345 -8.33 8.07 -29.53
N PRO A 346 -9.27 8.07 -30.49
CA PRO A 346 -10.71 8.30 -30.33
C PRO A 346 -11.39 7.34 -29.37
N ALA A 347 -12.44 7.82 -28.68
CA ALA A 347 -13.23 6.99 -27.78
C ALA A 347 -13.91 5.83 -28.53
N ARG A 348 -14.28 4.78 -27.79
CA ARG A 348 -14.91 3.60 -28.38
C ARG A 348 -16.20 3.95 -29.11
N MET A 349 -16.30 3.50 -30.35
CA MET A 349 -17.42 3.73 -31.27
C MET A 349 -17.75 5.21 -31.50
N ALA A 350 -16.75 6.10 -31.36
CA ALA A 350 -16.95 7.52 -31.55
C ALA A 350 -17.20 7.91 -33.03
N ILE A 351 -17.84 9.05 -33.22
CA ILE A 351 -17.87 9.80 -34.49
C ILE A 351 -16.70 10.77 -34.46
N VAL A 352 -15.77 10.60 -35.38
CA VAL A 352 -14.64 11.50 -35.63
C VAL A 352 -14.98 12.37 -36.84
N THR A 353 -14.80 13.68 -36.71
CA THR A 353 -15.11 14.67 -37.75
C THR A 353 -13.87 15.24 -38.42
N GLU A 354 -12.70 15.08 -37.79
CA GLU A 354 -11.41 15.59 -38.26
C GLU A 354 -10.66 14.50 -39.05
N PRO A 355 -10.09 14.80 -40.23
CA PRO A 355 -9.42 13.80 -41.07
C PRO A 355 -8.08 13.31 -40.53
N ASN A 356 -7.44 14.07 -39.63
CA ASN A 356 -6.06 13.83 -39.16
C ASN A 356 -5.98 13.62 -37.64
N VAL A 357 -6.67 12.61 -37.12
CA VAL A 357 -6.66 12.31 -35.68
C VAL A 357 -5.53 11.35 -35.29
N LYS A 358 -4.75 11.76 -34.29
CA LYS A 358 -3.77 10.88 -33.63
C LYS A 358 -4.47 9.85 -32.74
N LEU A 359 -3.99 8.62 -32.79
CA LEU A 359 -4.37 7.56 -31.87
C LEU A 359 -3.62 7.78 -30.56
N LYS A 360 -4.35 7.84 -29.44
CA LYS A 360 -3.80 8.03 -28.10
C LYS A 360 -4.13 6.82 -27.23
N VAL A 361 -3.10 6.33 -26.55
CA VAL A 361 -3.15 5.14 -25.70
C VAL A 361 -2.62 5.52 -24.32
N SER A 362 -3.22 4.95 -23.26
CA SER A 362 -2.67 5.02 -21.90
C SER A 362 -2.23 3.63 -21.44
N SER A 363 -1.04 3.52 -20.84
CA SER A 363 -0.63 2.32 -20.12
C SER A 363 -0.93 2.44 -18.63
N ALA A 364 -1.32 1.34 -18.00
CA ALA A 364 -1.66 1.32 -16.57
C ALA A 364 -0.54 1.77 -15.62
N ASN A 365 0.74 1.48 -15.93
CA ASN A 365 1.87 2.01 -15.16
C ASN A 365 2.53 3.17 -15.92
N PRO A 366 2.32 4.43 -15.50
CA PRO A 366 2.86 5.59 -16.20
C PRO A 366 4.38 5.74 -16.05
N PHE A 367 5.03 5.02 -15.11
CA PHE A 367 6.47 5.03 -14.92
C PHE A 367 7.18 3.79 -15.48
N SER A 368 6.50 2.97 -16.27
CA SER A 368 7.13 1.80 -16.88
C SER A 368 8.32 2.23 -17.76
N THR A 369 9.40 1.46 -17.72
CA THR A 369 10.53 1.64 -18.64
C THR A 369 10.06 1.61 -20.10
N PRO A 370 10.79 2.25 -21.03
CA PRO A 370 10.42 2.22 -22.44
C PRO A 370 10.22 0.79 -22.97
N LYS A 371 9.03 0.52 -23.52
CA LYS A 371 8.65 -0.74 -24.17
C LYS A 371 8.24 -0.47 -25.61
N LYS A 372 8.29 -1.50 -26.46
CA LYS A 372 7.81 -1.43 -27.83
C LYS A 372 6.34 -1.83 -27.87
N TYR A 373 5.50 -0.97 -28.43
CA TYR A 373 4.07 -1.18 -28.62
C TYR A 373 3.77 -1.34 -30.11
N ARG A 374 2.94 -2.33 -30.42
CA ARG A 374 2.40 -2.54 -31.75
C ARG A 374 0.97 -2.00 -31.77
N ILE A 375 0.71 -1.07 -32.68
CA ILE A 375 -0.61 -0.52 -32.94
C ILE A 375 -1.02 -0.95 -34.35
N GLU A 376 -2.24 -1.44 -34.52
CA GLU A 376 -2.81 -1.73 -35.83
C GLU A 376 -4.10 -0.93 -36.02
N ILE A 377 -4.33 -0.44 -37.23
CA ILE A 377 -5.59 0.18 -37.64
C ILE A 377 -6.01 -0.40 -38.99
N ASP A 378 -7.30 -0.68 -39.15
CA ASP A 378 -7.88 -1.30 -40.34
C ASP A 378 -9.37 -0.93 -40.48
N THR A 379 -10.00 -1.25 -41.60
CA THR A 379 -11.45 -1.07 -41.86
C THR A 379 -12.29 -2.28 -41.46
N THR A 380 -11.64 -3.33 -40.92
CA THR A 380 -12.28 -4.57 -40.44
C THR A 380 -11.71 -4.98 -39.08
N GLU A 381 -12.57 -5.51 -38.20
CA GLU A 381 -12.16 -5.99 -36.86
C GLU A 381 -11.21 -7.21 -36.93
N ASN A 382 -11.14 -7.88 -38.10
CA ASN A 382 -10.24 -9.01 -38.33
C ASN A 382 -8.81 -8.58 -38.69
N PHE A 383 -8.55 -7.28 -38.89
CA PHE A 383 -7.24 -6.73 -39.25
C PHE A 383 -6.59 -7.47 -40.45
N ASN A 384 -7.35 -7.64 -41.53
CA ASN A 384 -6.98 -8.39 -42.73
C ASN A 384 -7.38 -7.70 -44.05
N SER A 385 -7.75 -6.42 -44.03
CA SER A 385 -8.03 -5.68 -45.27
C SER A 385 -6.75 -5.13 -45.92
N THR A 386 -6.88 -4.66 -47.17
CA THR A 386 -5.80 -3.97 -47.89
C THR A 386 -5.47 -2.58 -47.30
N ALA A 387 -6.36 -2.01 -46.49
CA ALA A 387 -6.18 -0.71 -45.82
C ALA A 387 -5.50 -0.81 -44.45
N LYS A 388 -5.10 -2.03 -44.04
CA LYS A 388 -4.43 -2.26 -42.76
C LYS A 388 -3.11 -1.50 -42.67
N VAL A 389 -2.93 -0.76 -41.57
CA VAL A 389 -1.65 -0.14 -41.19
C VAL A 389 -1.16 -0.77 -39.89
N VAL A 390 0.15 -1.06 -39.83
CA VAL A 390 0.84 -1.56 -38.62
C VAL A 390 1.90 -0.55 -38.22
N LEU A 391 1.86 -0.11 -36.98
CA LEU A 391 2.71 0.92 -36.41
C LEU A 391 3.45 0.33 -35.22
N ASN A 392 4.75 0.64 -35.11
CA ASN A 392 5.55 0.26 -33.96
C ASN A 392 6.03 1.53 -33.25
N LYS A 393 5.75 1.64 -31.96
CA LYS A 393 6.13 2.80 -31.15
C LYS A 393 6.86 2.34 -29.90
N THR A 394 8.10 2.78 -29.72
CA THR A 394 8.78 2.66 -28.43
C THR A 394 8.44 3.87 -27.57
N ALA A 395 7.88 3.62 -26.38
CA ALA A 395 7.50 4.67 -25.44
C ALA A 395 7.63 4.17 -24.00
N ALA A 396 7.95 5.08 -23.07
CA ALA A 396 7.75 4.85 -21.64
C ALA A 396 6.25 4.78 -21.31
N GLY A 397 5.93 4.40 -20.07
CA GLY A 397 4.55 4.36 -19.61
C GLY A 397 3.85 5.73 -19.68
N GLY A 398 2.51 5.70 -19.63
CA GLY A 398 1.63 6.86 -19.59
C GLY A 398 1.00 7.09 -20.95
N LEU A 399 1.08 8.33 -21.45
CA LEU A 399 0.53 8.72 -22.74
C LEU A 399 1.41 8.26 -23.91
N ILE A 400 0.84 7.47 -24.81
CA ILE A 400 1.46 7.07 -26.07
C ILE A 400 0.63 7.65 -27.22
N GLU A 401 1.22 8.57 -27.99
CA GLU A 401 0.58 9.20 -29.15
C GLU A 401 1.22 8.69 -30.46
N VAL A 402 0.37 8.27 -31.39
CA VAL A 402 0.78 7.73 -32.70
C VAL A 402 -0.07 8.36 -33.80
N ASP A 403 0.59 8.82 -34.86
CA ASP A 403 -0.07 9.23 -36.10
C ASP A 403 -0.35 7.97 -36.92
N PRO A 404 -1.61 7.70 -37.32
CA PRO A 404 -1.93 6.51 -38.10
C PRO A 404 -1.32 6.54 -39.51
N GLY A 405 -0.87 7.69 -40.01
CA GLY A 405 -0.23 7.82 -41.32
C GLY A 405 -1.13 7.44 -42.50
N MET A 406 -2.46 7.49 -42.30
CA MET A 406 -3.46 7.14 -43.30
C MET A 406 -4.48 8.28 -43.44
N THR A 407 -5.04 8.44 -44.63
CA THR A 407 -6.16 9.35 -44.89
C THR A 407 -7.47 8.62 -44.62
N PHE A 408 -8.35 9.19 -43.80
CA PHE A 408 -9.65 8.60 -43.53
C PHE A 408 -10.64 8.89 -44.67
N GLU A 409 -11.36 7.85 -45.10
CA GLU A 409 -12.43 7.90 -46.09
C GLU A 409 -13.76 8.20 -45.40
N ASP A 410 -14.54 9.12 -45.96
CA ASP A 410 -15.84 9.51 -45.39
C ASP A 410 -16.78 8.29 -45.27
N SER A 411 -17.58 8.27 -44.20
CA SER A 411 -18.56 7.21 -43.93
C SER A 411 -17.96 5.82 -43.72
N THR A 412 -16.67 5.74 -43.37
CA THR A 412 -15.94 4.49 -43.13
C THR A 412 -15.68 4.27 -41.64
N VAL A 413 -15.87 3.03 -41.18
CA VAL A 413 -15.55 2.60 -39.82
C VAL A 413 -14.12 2.06 -39.78
N TYR A 414 -13.33 2.58 -38.85
CA TYR A 414 -11.97 2.13 -38.56
C TYR A 414 -11.93 1.40 -37.23
N TYR A 415 -11.32 0.22 -37.24
CA TYR A 415 -10.98 -0.57 -36.07
C TYR A 415 -9.50 -0.40 -35.79
N TRP A 416 -9.13 -0.19 -34.54
CA TRP A 416 -7.73 -0.09 -34.17
C TRP A 416 -7.46 -0.78 -32.84
N ARG A 417 -6.25 -1.30 -32.69
CA ARG A 417 -5.86 -2.06 -31.50
C ARG A 417 -4.41 -1.80 -31.13
N VAL A 418 -4.12 -1.94 -29.85
CA VAL A 418 -2.76 -1.80 -29.30
C VAL A 418 -2.41 -3.00 -28.43
N ALA A 419 -1.14 -3.38 -28.49
CA ALA A 419 -0.55 -4.37 -27.61
C ALA A 419 0.93 -4.05 -27.35
N PRO A 420 1.46 -4.32 -26.14
CA PRO A 420 2.91 -4.39 -25.94
C PRO A 420 3.47 -5.58 -26.74
N GLU A 421 4.65 -5.41 -27.34
CA GLU A 421 5.33 -6.49 -28.06
C GLU A 421 5.93 -7.46 -27.04
N ALA A 422 5.37 -8.67 -26.95
CA ALA A 422 5.85 -9.71 -26.04
C ALA A 422 7.18 -10.30 -26.56
N GLY A 423 8.16 -10.49 -25.66
CA GLY A 423 9.42 -11.17 -25.98
C GLY A 423 9.23 -12.66 -26.31
N THR A 424 8.23 -13.31 -25.71
CA THR A 424 7.70 -14.65 -26.07
C THR A 424 6.24 -14.76 -25.57
N GLY A 425 5.32 -15.32 -26.37
CA GLY A 425 3.90 -15.55 -25.98
C GLY A 425 2.85 -14.95 -26.94
N ASN A 426 1.57 -15.26 -26.69
CA ASN A 426 0.44 -14.68 -27.42
C ASN A 426 0.25 -13.20 -27.05
N VAL A 427 0.01 -12.35 -28.05
CA VAL A 427 -0.17 -10.91 -27.88
C VAL A 427 -1.60 -10.61 -27.39
N SER A 428 -1.74 -9.98 -26.22
CA SER A 428 -3.04 -9.47 -25.73
C SER A 428 -3.37 -8.14 -26.40
N TRP A 429 -4.50 -8.06 -27.12
CA TRP A 429 -4.89 -6.89 -27.90
C TRP A 429 -6.06 -6.15 -27.26
N ASN A 430 -5.88 -4.85 -27.02
CA ASN A 430 -6.99 -3.96 -26.70
C ASN A 430 -7.49 -3.24 -27.95
N THR A 431 -8.78 -3.41 -28.26
CA THR A 431 -9.39 -2.94 -29.52
C THR A 431 -10.43 -1.84 -29.27
N SER A 432 -10.45 -0.85 -30.15
CA SER A 432 -11.45 0.21 -30.23
C SER A 432 -11.86 0.42 -31.69
N SER A 433 -12.92 1.19 -31.92
CA SER A 433 -13.34 1.58 -33.26
C SER A 433 -13.91 2.99 -33.27
N PHE A 434 -13.92 3.65 -34.42
CA PHE A 434 -14.60 4.91 -34.65
C PHE A 434 -15.07 4.99 -36.11
N VAL A 435 -16.02 5.87 -36.40
CA VAL A 435 -16.39 6.20 -37.78
C VAL A 435 -15.85 7.58 -38.12
N TYR A 436 -15.32 7.76 -39.32
CA TYR A 436 -15.01 9.09 -39.84
C TYR A 436 -16.20 9.63 -40.64
N LEU A 437 -16.72 10.80 -40.25
CA LEU A 437 -17.82 11.49 -40.93
C LEU A 437 -17.47 12.97 -41.07
N SER A 438 -17.15 13.40 -42.29
CA SER A 438 -16.94 14.80 -42.62
C SER A 438 -18.24 15.60 -42.41
N ASN A 439 -18.11 16.84 -41.93
CA ASN A 439 -19.24 17.75 -41.68
C ASN A 439 -20.35 17.19 -40.75
N HIS A 440 -19.99 16.33 -39.79
CA HIS A 440 -20.91 15.82 -38.77
C HIS A 440 -20.62 16.44 -37.39
N THR A 441 -21.42 16.10 -36.40
CA THR A 441 -21.16 16.37 -34.98
C THR A 441 -20.57 15.15 -34.26
N THR A 442 -19.79 15.39 -33.21
CA THR A 442 -19.28 14.34 -32.33
C THR A 442 -20.40 13.50 -31.73
N GLY A 443 -20.13 12.22 -31.54
CA GLY A 443 -21.17 11.29 -31.19
C GLY A 443 -20.66 9.87 -30.98
N PHE A 444 -21.59 8.96 -30.72
CA PHE A 444 -21.39 7.53 -30.82
C PHE A 444 -22.07 7.00 -32.08
N ASN A 445 -21.50 5.96 -32.68
CA ASN A 445 -21.97 5.35 -33.91
C ASN A 445 -21.89 3.83 -33.85
N GLN A 446 -22.96 3.19 -34.30
CA GLN A 446 -22.96 1.78 -34.66
C GLN A 446 -23.51 1.65 -36.08
N SER A 447 -22.64 1.36 -37.05
CA SER A 447 -23.01 1.32 -38.49
C SER A 447 -22.37 0.19 -39.28
N HIS A 448 -21.42 -0.53 -38.69
CA HIS A 448 -20.73 -1.66 -39.34
C HIS A 448 -21.11 -2.99 -38.67
N PHE A 449 -21.07 -4.09 -39.44
CA PHE A 449 -21.46 -5.44 -39.01
C PHE A 449 -20.88 -5.81 -37.62
N ASN A 450 -19.56 -5.72 -37.49
CA ASN A 450 -18.83 -6.03 -36.26
C ASN A 450 -19.16 -5.08 -35.08
N GLN A 451 -19.59 -3.84 -35.36
CA GLN A 451 -20.09 -2.97 -34.29
C GLN A 451 -21.47 -3.44 -33.82
N HIS A 452 -22.39 -3.76 -34.75
CA HIS A 452 -23.74 -4.27 -34.44
C HIS A 452 -23.73 -5.62 -33.72
N GLN A 453 -22.72 -6.46 -33.97
CA GLN A 453 -22.50 -7.69 -33.21
C GLN A 453 -22.25 -7.47 -31.71
N LYS A 454 -21.94 -6.24 -31.28
CA LYS A 454 -21.81 -5.90 -29.85
C LYS A 454 -23.15 -5.57 -29.19
N SER A 455 -24.25 -5.56 -29.93
CA SER A 455 -25.60 -5.34 -29.40
C SER A 455 -26.16 -6.62 -28.77
N GLU A 456 -26.97 -6.46 -27.73
CA GLU A 456 -27.79 -7.55 -27.20
C GLU A 456 -29.01 -7.73 -28.09
N VAL A 457 -29.30 -8.98 -28.46
CA VAL A 457 -30.39 -9.30 -29.39
C VAL A 457 -31.29 -10.37 -28.80
N LYS A 458 -32.59 -10.26 -29.05
CA LYS A 458 -33.59 -11.26 -28.65
C LYS A 458 -34.52 -11.53 -29.82
N ASP A 459 -34.71 -12.82 -30.14
CA ASP A 459 -35.58 -13.28 -31.23
C ASP A 459 -35.28 -12.62 -32.60
N VAL A 460 -34.04 -12.18 -32.81
CA VAL A 460 -33.50 -11.65 -34.07
C VAL A 460 -31.99 -11.93 -34.13
N VAL A 461 -31.46 -12.17 -35.33
CA VAL A 461 -30.04 -12.48 -35.55
C VAL A 461 -29.49 -11.65 -36.70
N LEU A 462 -28.26 -11.15 -36.54
CA LEU A 462 -27.50 -10.49 -37.60
C LEU A 462 -26.59 -11.50 -38.32
N ASN A 463 -26.90 -11.80 -39.58
CA ASN A 463 -26.11 -12.72 -40.40
C ASN A 463 -25.01 -11.99 -41.17
N LYS A 464 -24.03 -12.77 -41.66
CA LYS A 464 -22.97 -12.28 -42.56
C LYS A 464 -23.59 -11.51 -43.73
N GLY A 465 -22.99 -10.36 -44.08
CA GLY A 465 -23.56 -9.42 -45.05
C GLY A 465 -24.44 -8.33 -44.44
N SER A 466 -24.50 -8.23 -43.11
CA SER A 466 -25.29 -7.23 -42.37
C SER A 466 -26.80 -7.37 -42.58
N VAL A 467 -27.30 -8.61 -42.64
CA VAL A 467 -28.72 -8.90 -42.85
C VAL A 467 -29.34 -9.43 -41.56
N TRP A 468 -30.35 -8.72 -41.06
CA TRP A 468 -31.15 -9.14 -39.91
C TRP A 468 -32.20 -10.18 -40.32
N THR A 469 -32.38 -11.24 -39.53
CA THR A 469 -33.40 -12.28 -39.75
C THR A 469 -34.06 -12.72 -38.44
N TYR A 470 -35.33 -13.11 -38.47
CA TYR A 470 -35.96 -13.80 -37.34
C TYR A 470 -35.54 -15.27 -37.32
N PRO A 471 -35.09 -15.81 -36.17
CA PRO A 471 -34.90 -17.25 -36.02
C PRO A 471 -36.26 -17.97 -36.07
N PRO A 472 -36.30 -19.24 -36.51
CA PRO A 472 -37.53 -20.02 -36.50
C PRO A 472 -37.99 -20.32 -35.06
N VAL A 473 -39.30 -20.33 -34.83
CA VAL A 473 -39.92 -20.69 -33.56
C VAL A 473 -40.21 -22.18 -33.53
N ARG A 474 -39.67 -22.88 -32.53
CA ARG A 474 -39.95 -24.31 -32.30
C ARG A 474 -41.30 -24.46 -31.61
N ASN A 475 -42.16 -25.29 -32.17
CA ASN A 475 -43.42 -25.71 -31.56
C ASN A 475 -43.47 -27.23 -31.42
N ASN A 476 -44.07 -27.73 -30.35
CA ASN A 476 -44.18 -29.15 -30.04
C ASN A 476 -45.64 -29.61 -30.03
N LEU A 477 -45.88 -30.79 -30.62
CA LEU A 477 -47.11 -31.55 -30.49
C LEU A 477 -46.82 -32.84 -29.72
N PHE A 478 -47.53 -33.06 -28.62
CA PHE A 478 -47.52 -34.32 -27.90
C PHE A 478 -48.87 -35.01 -28.04
N ILE A 479 -48.90 -36.13 -28.75
CA ILE A 479 -50.13 -36.77 -29.24
C ILE A 479 -50.30 -38.09 -28.51
N GLN A 480 -51.52 -38.42 -28.07
CA GLN A 480 -51.86 -39.67 -27.40
C GLN A 480 -53.12 -40.31 -27.97
N THR A 481 -53.10 -41.63 -28.10
CA THR A 481 -54.30 -42.42 -28.42
C THR A 481 -54.14 -43.88 -27.98
N ALA A 482 -55.24 -44.62 -27.94
CA ALA A 482 -55.30 -46.05 -27.60
C ALA A 482 -56.52 -46.73 -28.26
N VAL A 483 -56.62 -48.05 -28.12
CA VAL A 483 -57.86 -48.76 -28.46
C VAL A 483 -58.90 -48.51 -27.36
N PHE A 484 -60.14 -48.16 -27.73
CA PHE A 484 -61.21 -47.85 -26.79
C PHE A 484 -62.14 -49.06 -26.58
N PRO A 485 -62.52 -49.44 -25.35
CA PRO A 485 -62.09 -48.88 -24.06
C PRO A 485 -60.89 -49.61 -23.44
N THR A 486 -60.37 -50.65 -24.08
CA THR A 486 -59.43 -51.62 -23.46
C THR A 486 -58.03 -51.08 -23.21
N GLY A 487 -57.53 -50.19 -24.08
CA GLY A 487 -56.22 -49.54 -23.90
C GLY A 487 -56.35 -48.20 -23.17
N ALA A 488 -57.46 -47.49 -23.37
CA ALA A 488 -57.87 -46.37 -22.54
C ALA A 488 -59.36 -46.03 -22.71
N ASN A 489 -59.96 -45.46 -21.65
CA ASN A 489 -61.35 -44.97 -21.66
C ASN A 489 -61.49 -43.51 -21.18
N GLN A 490 -60.39 -42.85 -20.81
CA GLN A 490 -60.40 -41.47 -20.30
C GLN A 490 -60.03 -40.46 -21.40
N ALA A 491 -60.68 -39.29 -21.39
CA ALA A 491 -60.48 -38.22 -22.38
C ALA A 491 -59.01 -37.80 -22.57
N ALA A 492 -58.23 -37.76 -21.48
CA ALA A 492 -56.81 -37.37 -21.50
C ALA A 492 -55.94 -38.32 -22.33
N SER A 493 -56.32 -39.58 -22.45
CA SER A 493 -55.57 -40.58 -23.24
C SER A 493 -55.82 -40.47 -24.75
N PHE A 494 -56.62 -39.51 -25.17
CA PHE A 494 -57.01 -39.25 -26.55
C PHE A 494 -56.79 -37.77 -26.87
N SER A 495 -55.55 -37.31 -26.87
CA SER A 495 -55.22 -35.88 -26.83
C SER A 495 -54.14 -35.47 -27.81
N VAL A 496 -54.12 -34.17 -28.11
CA VAL A 496 -53.01 -33.47 -28.76
C VAL A 496 -52.67 -32.26 -27.90
N SER A 497 -51.57 -32.33 -27.16
CA SER A 497 -51.04 -31.20 -26.42
C SER A 497 -50.21 -30.32 -27.36
N VAL A 498 -50.46 -29.02 -27.35
CA VAL A 498 -49.80 -28.02 -28.21
C VAL A 498 -48.93 -27.16 -27.30
N ASN A 499 -47.60 -27.24 -27.43
CA ASN A 499 -46.65 -26.55 -26.56
C ASN A 499 -46.90 -26.78 -25.05
N GLY A 500 -47.34 -27.99 -24.68
CA GLY A 500 -47.69 -28.37 -23.30
C GLY A 500 -49.16 -28.18 -22.92
N GLU A 501 -49.91 -27.38 -23.67
CA GLU A 501 -51.33 -27.10 -23.39
C GLU A 501 -52.24 -28.19 -24.00
N THR A 502 -53.06 -28.84 -23.18
CA THR A 502 -53.86 -30.03 -23.57
C THR A 502 -55.35 -29.71 -23.70
N TYR A 503 -55.69 -28.84 -24.63
CA TYR A 503 -57.08 -28.44 -24.90
C TYR A 503 -57.76 -29.23 -26.03
N ILE A 504 -57.00 -29.89 -26.90
CA ILE A 504 -57.51 -30.80 -27.93
C ILE A 504 -57.53 -32.22 -27.34
N ARG A 505 -58.70 -32.74 -26.99
CA ARG A 505 -58.77 -34.06 -26.34
C ARG A 505 -60.07 -34.83 -26.61
N SER A 506 -60.14 -36.02 -26.04
CA SER A 506 -61.28 -36.92 -26.13
C SER A 506 -61.66 -37.36 -27.55
N ILE A 507 -62.68 -38.21 -27.65
CA ILE A 507 -63.20 -38.80 -28.90
C ILE A 507 -64.72 -38.97 -28.81
N CYS A 508 -65.35 -39.19 -29.98
CA CYS A 508 -66.78 -39.48 -30.16
C CYS A 508 -66.96 -40.61 -31.18
N GLY A 509 -67.90 -41.53 -30.96
CA GLY A 509 -68.33 -42.51 -31.96
C GLY A 509 -67.21 -43.40 -32.53
N GLN A 510 -66.94 -44.54 -31.89
CA GLN A 510 -65.91 -45.48 -32.33
C GLN A 510 -66.49 -46.58 -33.26
N PRO A 511 -65.69 -47.14 -34.18
CA PRO A 511 -64.33 -46.74 -34.51
C PRO A 511 -64.28 -45.47 -35.38
N ASN A 512 -63.23 -44.66 -35.21
CA ASN A 512 -63.07 -43.41 -35.94
C ASN A 512 -61.62 -43.09 -36.33
N ILE A 513 -61.47 -42.13 -37.23
CA ILE A 513 -60.25 -41.35 -37.43
C ILE A 513 -60.55 -39.91 -37.00
N ILE A 514 -59.61 -39.33 -36.26
CA ILE A 514 -59.60 -37.93 -35.85
C ILE A 514 -58.45 -37.23 -36.55
N VAL A 515 -58.75 -36.09 -37.17
CA VAL A 515 -57.76 -35.21 -37.81
C VAL A 515 -57.70 -33.88 -37.05
N ASN A 516 -56.50 -33.35 -36.85
CA ASN A 516 -56.25 -32.00 -36.36
C ASN A 516 -55.30 -31.31 -37.37
N VAL A 517 -55.57 -30.06 -37.73
CA VAL A 517 -54.82 -29.32 -38.75
C VAL A 517 -54.28 -28.03 -38.14
N PHE A 518 -53.00 -27.72 -38.34
CA PHE A 518 -52.33 -26.57 -37.77
C PHE A 518 -51.75 -25.67 -38.87
N ASP A 519 -51.93 -24.36 -38.69
CA ASP A 519 -51.42 -23.34 -39.60
C ASP A 519 -49.88 -23.27 -39.57
N PRO A 520 -49.20 -23.26 -40.73
CA PRO A 520 -47.75 -23.35 -40.78
C PRO A 520 -47.01 -22.10 -40.33
N ASN A 521 -47.69 -20.96 -40.19
CA ASN A 521 -47.09 -19.70 -39.79
C ASN A 521 -47.40 -19.37 -38.32
N THR A 522 -48.64 -19.61 -37.89
CA THR A 522 -49.10 -19.25 -36.54
C THR A 522 -49.16 -20.43 -35.57
N PHE A 523 -49.04 -21.66 -36.06
CA PHE A 523 -49.21 -22.91 -35.30
C PHE A 523 -50.57 -23.07 -34.62
N LYS A 524 -51.57 -22.27 -34.99
CA LYS A 524 -52.92 -22.36 -34.43
C LYS A 524 -53.68 -23.53 -35.08
N PRO A 525 -54.37 -24.37 -34.29
CA PRO A 525 -55.22 -25.43 -34.85
C PRO A 525 -56.46 -24.85 -35.52
N TRP A 526 -56.92 -25.52 -36.56
CA TRP A 526 -58.22 -25.25 -37.17
C TRP A 526 -59.35 -25.59 -36.21
N TYR A 527 -60.30 -24.66 -36.11
CA TYR A 527 -61.49 -24.81 -35.29
C TYR A 527 -62.60 -25.53 -36.06
N ASN A 528 -63.12 -26.61 -35.48
CA ASN A 528 -64.25 -27.37 -36.02
C ASN A 528 -65.58 -26.70 -35.61
N ALA A 529 -66.11 -27.00 -34.43
CA ALA A 529 -67.32 -26.43 -33.86
C ALA A 529 -67.40 -26.73 -32.34
N ASP A 530 -68.13 -25.95 -31.55
CA ASP A 530 -68.29 -26.21 -30.09
C ASP A 530 -69.41 -27.21 -29.76
N SER A 531 -70.41 -27.33 -30.64
CA SER A 531 -71.50 -28.32 -30.57
C SER A 531 -72.21 -28.42 -31.92
N GLY A 532 -72.94 -29.51 -32.15
CA GLY A 532 -73.72 -29.71 -33.38
C GLY A 532 -72.90 -30.27 -34.56
N PRO A 533 -73.32 -30.04 -35.81
CA PRO A 533 -72.72 -30.69 -36.98
C PRO A 533 -71.28 -30.25 -37.20
N GLY A 534 -70.39 -31.23 -37.40
CA GLY A 534 -68.99 -30.99 -37.71
C GLY A 534 -68.78 -30.35 -39.09
N LYS A 535 -67.75 -29.50 -39.21
CA LYS A 535 -67.31 -28.95 -40.50
C LYS A 535 -66.64 -30.02 -41.35
N TYR A 536 -66.54 -29.73 -42.65
CA TYR A 536 -65.87 -30.58 -43.66
C TYR A 536 -66.33 -32.05 -43.65
N GLY A 537 -67.61 -32.27 -43.33
CA GLY A 537 -68.22 -33.61 -43.31
C GLY A 537 -67.84 -34.50 -42.12
N SER A 538 -67.15 -33.94 -41.11
CA SER A 538 -66.89 -34.63 -39.85
C SER A 538 -68.19 -34.93 -39.09
N ASP A 539 -68.12 -35.84 -38.11
CA ASP A 539 -69.22 -36.20 -37.24
C ASP A 539 -69.55 -35.07 -36.24
N ASP A 540 -70.75 -35.13 -35.67
CA ASP A 540 -71.24 -34.15 -34.70
C ASP A 540 -70.34 -34.07 -33.47
N ILE A 541 -70.13 -32.85 -32.98
CA ILE A 541 -69.29 -32.60 -31.81
C ILE A 541 -70.06 -32.98 -30.55
N CYS A 542 -69.62 -34.07 -29.91
CA CYS A 542 -70.25 -34.63 -28.72
C CYS A 542 -69.73 -34.05 -27.39
N GLY A 543 -68.99 -32.93 -27.41
CA GLY A 543 -68.50 -32.22 -26.23
C GLY A 543 -67.50 -31.10 -26.57
N SER A 544 -67.43 -30.06 -25.73
CA SER A 544 -66.62 -28.85 -25.97
C SER A 544 -65.10 -29.08 -25.93
N ASP A 545 -64.62 -30.17 -25.33
CA ASP A 545 -63.20 -30.54 -25.35
C ASP A 545 -62.76 -31.19 -26.67
N ARG A 546 -63.68 -31.30 -27.65
CA ARG A 546 -63.43 -31.83 -29.01
C ARG A 546 -63.55 -30.75 -30.09
N SER A 547 -63.60 -29.46 -29.74
CA SER A 547 -63.85 -28.38 -30.71
C SER A 547 -62.83 -28.27 -31.85
N TRP A 548 -61.66 -28.91 -31.72
CA TRP A 548 -60.62 -28.95 -32.76
C TRP A 548 -60.45 -30.32 -33.42
N ASN A 549 -61.28 -31.32 -33.05
CA ASN A 549 -61.23 -32.67 -33.59
C ASN A 549 -62.17 -32.80 -34.81
N PHE A 550 -61.61 -33.08 -35.98
CA PHE A 550 -62.38 -33.47 -37.16
C PHE A 550 -62.49 -35.00 -37.19
N GLN A 551 -63.60 -35.53 -36.68
CA GLN A 551 -63.80 -36.97 -36.47
C GLN A 551 -64.63 -37.60 -37.57
N TYR A 552 -64.30 -38.82 -37.97
CA TYR A 552 -65.00 -39.56 -39.01
C TYR A 552 -65.15 -41.03 -38.60
N LYS A 553 -66.39 -41.49 -38.45
CA LYS A 553 -66.72 -42.90 -38.17
C LYS A 553 -66.32 -43.79 -39.34
N ILE A 554 -65.19 -44.47 -39.19
CA ILE A 554 -64.43 -45.02 -40.32
C ILE A 554 -65.03 -46.32 -40.88
N ALA A 555 -65.94 -46.96 -40.13
CA ALA A 555 -66.73 -48.08 -40.62
C ALA A 555 -67.69 -47.68 -41.77
N ASP A 556 -68.15 -46.42 -41.82
CA ASP A 556 -69.05 -45.92 -42.86
C ASP A 556 -68.27 -45.48 -44.12
N SER A 557 -68.58 -46.10 -45.26
CA SER A 557 -67.97 -45.78 -46.56
C SER A 557 -68.22 -44.33 -47.02
N SER A 558 -69.35 -43.72 -46.65
CA SER A 558 -69.64 -42.31 -46.93
C SER A 558 -68.72 -41.40 -46.12
N LYS A 559 -68.47 -41.73 -44.85
CA LYS A 559 -67.56 -40.99 -43.97
C LYS A 559 -66.10 -41.15 -44.36
N ARG A 560 -65.66 -42.33 -44.84
CA ARG A 560 -64.32 -42.51 -45.44
C ARG A 560 -64.09 -41.61 -46.65
N ARG A 561 -65.11 -41.46 -47.52
CA ARG A 561 -65.04 -40.51 -48.65
C ARG A 561 -64.92 -39.07 -48.16
N LYS A 562 -65.70 -38.67 -47.15
CA LYS A 562 -65.65 -37.30 -46.59
C LYS A 562 -64.31 -36.98 -45.92
N LEU A 563 -63.71 -37.95 -45.22
CA LEU A 563 -62.35 -37.84 -44.70
C LEU A 563 -61.34 -37.61 -45.82
N LEU A 564 -61.40 -38.39 -46.90
CA LEU A 564 -60.50 -38.19 -48.05
C LEU A 564 -60.65 -36.79 -48.66
N GLU A 565 -61.88 -36.34 -48.91
CA GLU A 565 -62.17 -34.99 -49.43
C GLU A 565 -61.59 -33.90 -48.51
N PHE A 566 -61.68 -34.08 -47.17
CA PHE A 566 -61.09 -33.15 -46.21
C PHE A 566 -59.56 -33.15 -46.27
N LEU A 567 -58.92 -34.33 -46.27
CA LEU A 567 -57.47 -34.45 -46.36
C LEU A 567 -56.91 -33.86 -47.66
N GLU A 568 -57.62 -34.05 -48.79
CA GLU A 568 -57.27 -33.45 -50.09
C GLU A 568 -57.40 -31.92 -50.07
N MET A 569 -58.39 -31.37 -49.35
CA MET A 569 -58.67 -29.93 -49.26
C MET A 569 -57.64 -29.13 -48.45
N ILE A 570 -57.00 -29.74 -47.44
CA ILE A 570 -55.99 -29.05 -46.61
C ILE A 570 -54.90 -28.43 -47.52
N PRO A 571 -54.51 -27.16 -47.37
CA PRO A 571 -53.47 -26.58 -48.22
C PRO A 571 -52.10 -27.21 -48.00
N SER A 572 -51.24 -27.17 -49.03
CA SER A 572 -49.83 -27.59 -48.91
C SER A 572 -49.11 -26.80 -47.80
N GLY A 573 -48.19 -27.44 -47.09
CA GLY A 573 -47.43 -26.83 -46.00
C GLY A 573 -48.11 -26.84 -44.63
N TYR A 574 -49.42 -27.09 -44.54
CA TYR A 574 -50.12 -27.25 -43.26
C TYR A 574 -49.70 -28.53 -42.54
N ILE A 575 -49.73 -28.48 -41.21
CA ILE A 575 -49.33 -29.61 -40.36
C ILE A 575 -50.58 -30.39 -39.97
N VAL A 576 -50.57 -31.70 -40.19
CA VAL A 576 -51.73 -32.56 -40.02
C VAL A 576 -51.38 -33.66 -39.04
N VAL A 577 -52.19 -33.79 -37.99
CA VAL A 577 -52.16 -34.90 -37.03
C VAL A 577 -53.38 -35.79 -37.29
N ILE A 578 -53.14 -37.09 -37.39
CA ILE A 578 -54.16 -38.10 -37.58
C ILE A 578 -53.99 -39.15 -36.49
N ARG A 579 -55.07 -39.42 -35.77
CA ARG A 579 -55.14 -40.46 -34.75
C ARG A 579 -56.40 -41.27 -34.94
N ASN A 580 -56.38 -42.56 -34.66
CA ASN A 580 -57.61 -43.38 -34.67
C ASN A 580 -57.98 -43.84 -33.26
N ALA A 581 -59.26 -44.16 -33.08
CA ALA A 581 -59.73 -44.92 -31.93
C ALA A 581 -60.49 -46.15 -32.43
N SER A 582 -59.80 -47.29 -32.48
CA SER A 582 -60.40 -48.60 -32.77
C SER A 582 -61.16 -49.15 -31.56
N VAL A 583 -62.02 -50.14 -31.80
CA VAL A 583 -62.64 -50.98 -30.75
C VAL A 583 -62.00 -52.37 -30.72
N PRO A 584 -62.11 -53.18 -29.66
CA PRO A 584 -61.45 -54.49 -29.57
C PRO A 584 -61.96 -55.50 -30.59
N ASP A 585 -63.24 -55.40 -30.97
CA ASP A 585 -63.87 -56.32 -31.90
C ASP A 585 -63.55 -55.99 -33.35
N SER A 586 -62.91 -56.93 -34.05
CA SER A 586 -62.47 -56.75 -35.43
C SER A 586 -63.62 -56.49 -36.40
N ILE A 587 -64.83 -57.02 -36.16
CA ILE A 587 -65.97 -56.85 -37.09
C ILE A 587 -66.50 -55.42 -37.11
N ASN A 588 -66.32 -54.70 -35.99
CA ASN A 588 -66.80 -53.33 -35.84
C ASN A 588 -65.81 -52.30 -36.40
N ASN A 589 -64.57 -52.70 -36.69
CA ASN A 589 -63.52 -51.84 -37.24
C ASN A 589 -63.52 -51.79 -38.78
N SER A 590 -62.84 -50.79 -39.32
CA SER A 590 -62.45 -50.76 -40.73
C SER A 590 -60.94 -50.66 -40.86
N PHE A 591 -60.37 -51.53 -41.68
CA PHE A 591 -58.93 -51.71 -41.85
C PHE A 591 -58.48 -51.41 -43.29
N VAL A 592 -57.16 -51.39 -43.50
CA VAL A 592 -56.53 -51.02 -44.78
C VAL A 592 -57.10 -51.75 -45.99
N ALA A 593 -57.44 -53.04 -45.89
CA ALA A 593 -58.03 -53.78 -47.00
C ALA A 593 -59.35 -53.15 -47.50
N GLN A 594 -60.20 -52.71 -46.59
CA GLN A 594 -61.45 -52.03 -46.93
C GLN A 594 -61.19 -50.61 -47.45
N TRP A 595 -60.19 -49.91 -46.93
CA TRP A 595 -59.83 -48.57 -47.39
C TRP A 595 -59.24 -48.61 -48.81
N LYS A 596 -58.44 -49.63 -49.15
CA LYS A 596 -57.97 -49.90 -50.52
C LYS A 596 -59.13 -50.20 -51.45
N ALA A 597 -60.11 -50.98 -51.00
CA ALA A 597 -61.28 -51.34 -51.81
C ALA A 597 -62.14 -50.11 -52.22
N ASP A 598 -62.09 -49.01 -51.45
CA ASP A 598 -62.82 -47.77 -51.81
C ASP A 598 -62.37 -47.18 -53.16
N THR A 599 -61.18 -47.53 -53.68
CA THR A 599 -60.71 -47.16 -55.03
C THR A 599 -61.68 -47.58 -56.14
N ALA A 600 -62.43 -48.67 -55.96
CA ALA A 600 -63.44 -49.10 -56.94
C ALA A 600 -64.55 -48.05 -57.12
N ARG A 601 -64.82 -47.23 -56.10
CA ARG A 601 -65.84 -46.16 -56.11
C ARG A 601 -65.25 -44.76 -56.27
N LEU A 602 -64.04 -44.52 -55.74
CA LEU A 602 -63.45 -43.19 -55.62
C LEU A 602 -62.43 -42.85 -56.72
N GLY A 603 -62.07 -43.82 -57.57
CA GLY A 603 -61.10 -43.70 -58.66
C GLY A 603 -59.79 -44.44 -58.39
N LYS A 604 -59.07 -44.79 -59.46
CA LYS A 604 -57.80 -45.55 -59.40
C LYS A 604 -56.79 -44.87 -58.45
N ASN A 605 -56.24 -45.63 -57.50
CA ASN A 605 -55.31 -45.16 -56.47
C ASN A 605 -55.82 -43.98 -55.63
N ARG A 606 -57.15 -43.83 -55.51
CA ARG A 606 -57.78 -42.77 -54.73
C ARG A 606 -58.61 -43.37 -53.60
N SER A 607 -58.15 -43.15 -52.36
CA SER A 607 -58.79 -43.59 -51.12
C SER A 607 -58.05 -42.97 -49.93
N VAL A 608 -58.58 -43.06 -48.71
CA VAL A 608 -57.84 -42.69 -47.48
C VAL A 608 -56.47 -43.37 -47.40
N TYR A 609 -56.38 -44.67 -47.70
CA TYR A 609 -55.10 -45.40 -47.70
C TYR A 609 -54.07 -44.75 -48.62
N HIS A 610 -54.40 -44.57 -49.89
CA HIS A 610 -53.51 -43.99 -50.88
C HIS A 610 -53.08 -42.55 -50.54
N HIS A 611 -53.95 -41.74 -49.95
CA HIS A 611 -53.60 -40.39 -49.51
C HIS A 611 -52.60 -40.42 -48.34
N LEU A 612 -52.84 -41.24 -47.31
CA LEU A 612 -51.92 -41.33 -46.18
C LEU A 612 -50.56 -41.92 -46.59
N LEU A 613 -50.58 -42.88 -47.52
CA LEU A 613 -49.36 -43.44 -48.09
C LEU A 613 -48.57 -42.38 -48.89
N SER A 614 -49.25 -41.53 -49.68
CA SER A 614 -48.58 -40.46 -50.43
C SER A 614 -47.99 -39.37 -49.53
N GLN A 615 -48.52 -39.21 -48.31
CA GLN A 615 -47.96 -38.32 -47.29
C GLN A 615 -46.86 -38.99 -46.45
N GLY A 616 -46.48 -40.23 -46.78
CA GLY A 616 -45.32 -40.95 -46.22
C GLY A 616 -45.63 -41.90 -45.06
N PHE A 617 -46.88 -42.32 -44.85
CA PHE A 617 -47.21 -43.34 -43.85
C PHE A 617 -46.88 -44.76 -44.35
N SER A 618 -45.59 -45.09 -44.40
CA SER A 618 -45.09 -46.32 -45.03
C SER A 618 -45.54 -47.62 -44.35
N GLU A 619 -45.80 -47.60 -43.04
CA GLU A 619 -46.22 -48.78 -42.27
C GLU A 619 -47.75 -48.93 -42.13
N LEU A 620 -48.52 -48.15 -42.88
CA LEU A 620 -49.98 -48.15 -42.77
C LEU A 620 -50.58 -49.55 -43.00
N ASP A 621 -49.99 -50.36 -43.89
CA ASP A 621 -50.44 -51.73 -44.18
C ASP A 621 -50.56 -52.64 -42.96
N ALA A 622 -49.80 -52.37 -41.90
CA ALA A 622 -49.86 -53.15 -40.67
C ALA A 622 -51.17 -52.88 -39.86
N TYR A 623 -51.96 -51.86 -40.21
CA TYR A 623 -53.30 -51.62 -39.66
C TYR A 623 -54.34 -52.58 -40.28
N SER A 624 -54.20 -53.86 -39.95
CA SER A 624 -55.03 -54.99 -40.39
C SER A 624 -55.79 -55.68 -39.26
N LYS A 625 -55.54 -55.28 -38.01
CA LYS A 625 -56.13 -55.81 -36.77
C LYS A 625 -56.44 -54.66 -35.79
N PRO A 626 -57.31 -54.86 -34.78
CA PRO A 626 -57.62 -53.84 -33.77
C PRO A 626 -56.35 -53.31 -33.08
N ARG A 627 -56.01 -52.04 -33.35
CA ARG A 627 -54.89 -51.31 -32.76
C ARG A 627 -55.08 -49.81 -32.98
N ALA A 628 -54.42 -48.96 -32.21
CA ALA A 628 -54.44 -47.52 -32.44
C ALA A 628 -53.13 -47.05 -33.09
N PHE A 629 -53.17 -45.88 -33.71
CA PHE A 629 -52.06 -45.26 -34.40
C PHE A 629 -52.13 -43.74 -34.32
N ILE A 630 -50.95 -43.14 -34.38
CA ILE A 630 -50.73 -41.71 -34.57
C ILE A 630 -49.96 -41.54 -35.87
N PHE A 631 -50.31 -40.55 -36.67
CA PHE A 631 -49.56 -40.14 -37.85
C PHE A 631 -49.57 -38.61 -37.92
N THR A 632 -48.40 -37.99 -38.01
CA THR A 632 -48.28 -36.53 -38.13
C THR A 632 -47.30 -36.18 -39.24
N TYR A 633 -47.66 -35.20 -40.06
CA TYR A 633 -46.89 -34.81 -41.23
C TYR A 633 -47.14 -33.35 -41.60
N ARG A 634 -46.19 -32.75 -42.32
CA ARG A 634 -46.43 -31.50 -43.05
C ARG A 634 -46.86 -31.84 -44.47
N LYS A 635 -48.04 -31.36 -44.88
CA LYS A 635 -48.64 -31.73 -46.17
C LYS A 635 -47.72 -31.35 -47.33
N ASP A 636 -47.44 -32.32 -48.18
CA ASP A 636 -46.60 -32.23 -49.39
C ASP A 636 -45.14 -31.76 -49.14
N ALA A 637 -44.61 -31.92 -47.93
CA ALA A 637 -43.27 -31.46 -47.54
C ALA A 637 -42.37 -32.57 -46.95
N GLN A 638 -42.64 -33.83 -47.26
CA GLN A 638 -41.99 -35.00 -46.63
C GLN A 638 -40.46 -35.04 -46.78
N ASN A 639 -39.92 -34.47 -47.87
CA ASN A 639 -38.47 -34.41 -48.09
C ASN A 639 -37.78 -33.39 -47.17
N ALA A 640 -38.47 -32.30 -46.82
CA ALA A 640 -37.94 -31.27 -45.94
C ALA A 640 -38.18 -31.59 -44.46
N GLU A 641 -39.32 -32.21 -44.15
CA GLU A 641 -39.73 -32.57 -42.79
C GLU A 641 -40.39 -33.96 -42.82
N PRO A 642 -39.64 -35.04 -42.50
CA PRO A 642 -40.15 -36.41 -42.56
C PRO A 642 -41.36 -36.62 -41.63
N PRO A 643 -42.37 -37.39 -42.08
CA PRO A 643 -43.55 -37.65 -41.26
C PRO A 643 -43.20 -38.62 -40.12
N ARG A 644 -44.02 -38.62 -39.06
CA ARG A 644 -43.83 -39.48 -37.89
C ARG A 644 -45.10 -40.29 -37.62
N TRP A 645 -44.95 -41.55 -37.21
CA TRP A 645 -46.07 -42.39 -36.80
C TRP A 645 -45.72 -43.31 -35.64
N ALA A 646 -46.75 -43.87 -35.00
CA ALA A 646 -46.65 -44.90 -33.98
C ALA A 646 -47.89 -45.81 -34.03
N PHE A 647 -47.75 -47.07 -33.62
CA PHE A 647 -48.84 -48.04 -33.48
C PHE A 647 -48.86 -48.64 -32.08
N THR A 648 -50.03 -48.97 -31.57
CA THR A 648 -50.15 -49.87 -30.40
C THR A 648 -49.76 -51.30 -30.82
N GLU A 649 -49.15 -52.04 -29.90
CA GLU A 649 -48.79 -53.45 -30.06
C GLU A 649 -50.06 -54.33 -30.12
N GLY A 650 -51.07 -53.97 -29.32
CA GLY A 650 -52.35 -54.64 -29.26
C GLY A 650 -53.49 -53.71 -28.81
N ILE A 651 -54.44 -54.28 -28.08
CA ILE A 651 -55.67 -53.59 -27.65
C ILE A 651 -55.60 -53.03 -26.21
N TYR A 652 -54.55 -53.36 -25.44
CA TYR A 652 -54.43 -53.00 -24.03
C TYR A 652 -53.40 -51.90 -23.75
N ASP A 653 -52.58 -51.58 -24.73
CA ASP A 653 -51.55 -50.56 -24.61
C ASP A 653 -51.99 -49.21 -25.20
N ARG A 654 -51.29 -48.16 -24.77
CA ARG A 654 -51.48 -46.78 -25.19
C ARG A 654 -50.18 -46.30 -25.82
N ILE A 655 -50.31 -45.50 -26.88
CA ILE A 655 -49.17 -44.86 -27.52
C ILE A 655 -49.18 -43.35 -27.32
N SER A 656 -47.98 -42.79 -27.32
CA SER A 656 -47.76 -41.35 -27.42
C SER A 656 -46.66 -41.04 -28.42
N LEU A 657 -46.77 -39.90 -29.09
CA LEU A 657 -45.78 -39.43 -30.07
C LEU A 657 -45.52 -37.93 -29.85
N SER A 658 -44.25 -37.55 -29.76
CA SER A 658 -43.83 -36.15 -29.71
C SER A 658 -43.24 -35.72 -31.06
N ALA A 659 -43.73 -34.60 -31.60
CA ALA A 659 -43.30 -34.03 -32.86
C ALA A 659 -42.98 -32.55 -32.72
N ASP A 660 -41.80 -32.14 -33.18
CA ASP A 660 -41.41 -30.73 -33.25
C ASP A 660 -41.60 -30.22 -34.67
N TYR A 661 -42.17 -29.02 -34.79
CA TYR A 661 -42.40 -28.29 -36.02
C TYR A 661 -41.93 -26.85 -35.87
N PHE A 662 -41.36 -26.29 -36.92
CA PHE A 662 -40.86 -24.91 -36.92
C PHE A 662 -41.80 -23.97 -37.70
N THR A 663 -42.05 -22.79 -37.14
CA THR A 663 -42.77 -21.68 -37.79
C THR A 663 -41.87 -20.45 -37.90
N PRO A 664 -42.10 -19.54 -38.86
CA PRO A 664 -41.35 -18.29 -38.94
C PRO A 664 -41.48 -17.45 -37.67
N GLY A 665 -40.40 -16.80 -37.25
CA GLY A 665 -40.46 -15.75 -36.24
C GLY A 665 -41.08 -14.47 -36.82
N THR A 666 -41.65 -13.63 -35.95
CA THR A 666 -42.36 -12.41 -36.36
C THR A 666 -41.87 -11.16 -35.65
N THR A 667 -41.12 -11.28 -34.55
CA THR A 667 -40.69 -10.13 -33.76
C THR A 667 -39.34 -10.38 -33.14
N GLY A 668 -38.60 -9.30 -32.88
CA GLY A 668 -37.35 -9.33 -32.16
C GLY A 668 -36.91 -7.94 -31.73
N THR A 669 -35.89 -7.89 -30.89
CA THR A 669 -35.37 -6.65 -30.31
C THR A 669 -33.85 -6.58 -30.41
N VAL A 670 -33.33 -5.37 -30.58
CA VAL A 670 -31.90 -5.07 -30.58
C VAL A 670 -31.63 -3.95 -29.59
N THR A 671 -30.73 -4.17 -28.65
CA THR A 671 -30.29 -3.19 -27.65
C THR A 671 -28.82 -2.87 -27.85
N SER A 672 -28.48 -1.59 -28.03
CA SER A 672 -27.09 -1.17 -28.21
C SER A 672 -26.25 -1.37 -26.93
N PRO A 673 -24.91 -1.38 -27.05
CA PRO A 673 -24.04 -1.11 -25.91
C PRO A 673 -24.40 0.21 -25.23
N VAL A 674 -23.96 0.36 -23.97
CA VAL A 674 -24.03 1.63 -23.24
C VAL A 674 -23.03 2.62 -23.83
N PHE A 675 -23.53 3.81 -24.18
CA PHE A 675 -22.74 4.90 -24.74
C PHE A 675 -22.67 6.07 -23.76
N GLY A 676 -21.49 6.66 -23.61
CA GLY A 676 -21.21 7.75 -22.68
C GLY A 676 -19.85 7.58 -21.99
N PRO A 677 -19.54 8.42 -20.99
CA PRO A 677 -20.39 9.50 -20.50
C PRO A 677 -20.46 10.71 -21.46
N ALA A 678 -21.56 11.46 -21.46
CA ALA A 678 -21.74 12.68 -22.24
C ALA A 678 -21.81 13.92 -21.33
N LYS A 679 -21.35 15.09 -21.84
CA LYS A 679 -21.55 16.38 -21.15
C LYS A 679 -22.95 16.94 -21.41
N THR A 680 -23.41 16.85 -22.65
CA THR A 680 -24.77 17.19 -23.08
C THR A 680 -25.17 16.26 -24.21
N TRP A 681 -26.42 15.81 -24.23
CA TRP A 681 -26.98 15.07 -25.36
C TRP A 681 -27.54 16.04 -26.40
N LYS A 682 -27.56 15.66 -27.68
CA LYS A 682 -28.09 16.51 -28.77
C LYS A 682 -29.17 15.81 -29.56
N GLU A 683 -28.81 14.80 -30.34
CA GLU A 683 -29.73 14.12 -31.25
C GLU A 683 -29.51 12.62 -31.27
N PHE A 684 -30.61 11.87 -31.37
CA PHE A 684 -30.62 10.49 -31.81
C PHE A 684 -30.90 10.45 -33.32
N ARG A 685 -30.03 9.78 -34.07
CA ARG A 685 -30.15 9.63 -35.53
C ARG A 685 -30.08 8.17 -35.92
N TRP A 686 -30.93 7.72 -36.83
CA TRP A 686 -30.91 6.34 -37.29
C TRP A 686 -31.41 6.21 -38.74
N ASP A 687 -31.01 5.14 -39.42
CA ASP A 687 -31.41 4.83 -40.78
C ASP A 687 -31.47 3.31 -41.01
N GLY A 688 -32.25 2.90 -41.99
CA GLY A 688 -32.47 1.51 -42.36
C GLY A 688 -33.52 1.38 -43.46
N LYS A 689 -33.84 0.14 -43.83
CA LYS A 689 -34.86 -0.11 -44.86
C LYS A 689 -35.61 -1.40 -44.61
N SER A 690 -36.86 -1.45 -45.07
CA SER A 690 -37.57 -2.71 -45.27
C SER A 690 -37.02 -3.43 -46.51
N VAL A 691 -37.06 -4.76 -46.52
CA VAL A 691 -36.73 -5.57 -47.70
C VAL A 691 -37.95 -5.84 -48.58
N ASP A 692 -39.16 -5.60 -48.06
CA ASP A 692 -40.41 -5.84 -48.76
C ASP A 692 -40.81 -4.67 -49.65
N THR A 693 -41.44 -4.96 -50.79
CA THR A 693 -41.92 -3.94 -51.74
C THR A 693 -43.09 -3.12 -51.17
N ALA A 694 -43.91 -3.72 -50.32
CA ALA A 694 -44.93 -3.05 -49.50
C ALA A 694 -44.73 -3.49 -48.05
N SER A 695 -44.06 -2.66 -47.26
CA SER A 695 -43.54 -3.05 -45.94
C SER A 695 -44.64 -3.52 -44.98
N GLY A 696 -44.47 -4.73 -44.45
CA GLY A 696 -45.23 -5.25 -43.30
C GLY A 696 -44.63 -4.83 -41.94
N ASP A 697 -43.47 -4.16 -41.96
CA ASP A 697 -42.68 -3.85 -40.77
C ASP A 697 -43.36 -2.81 -39.86
N LYS A 698 -43.51 -3.18 -38.59
CA LYS A 698 -43.84 -2.30 -37.48
C LYS A 698 -42.62 -2.18 -36.59
N THR A 699 -41.78 -1.19 -36.86
CA THR A 699 -40.54 -0.94 -36.13
C THR A 699 -40.61 0.35 -35.32
N THR A 700 -40.16 0.27 -34.07
CA THR A 700 -40.10 1.41 -33.15
C THR A 700 -38.77 1.45 -32.42
N PHE A 701 -38.29 2.66 -32.14
CA PHE A 701 -37.08 2.88 -31.35
C PHE A 701 -37.41 3.50 -29.98
N SER A 702 -36.56 3.26 -29.00
CA SER A 702 -36.61 3.88 -27.67
C SER A 702 -35.20 4.21 -27.21
N LEU A 703 -35.09 5.22 -26.35
CA LEU A 703 -33.84 5.63 -25.73
C LEU A 703 -33.92 5.35 -24.24
N ILE A 704 -32.92 4.64 -23.74
CA ILE A 704 -32.79 4.23 -22.35
C ILE A 704 -31.64 5.05 -21.75
N GLY A 705 -31.94 5.86 -20.74
CA GLY A 705 -30.93 6.56 -19.96
C GLY A 705 -30.40 5.66 -18.85
N VAL A 706 -29.11 5.74 -18.60
CA VAL A 706 -28.44 4.96 -17.55
C VAL A 706 -27.76 5.93 -16.58
N LYS A 707 -28.16 5.85 -15.31
CA LYS A 707 -27.60 6.64 -14.21
C LYS A 707 -26.23 6.12 -13.82
N ARG A 708 -25.43 6.93 -13.11
CA ARG A 708 -24.12 6.49 -12.58
C ARG A 708 -24.21 5.27 -11.65
N THR A 709 -25.35 5.10 -10.98
CA THR A 709 -25.64 3.95 -10.12
C THR A 709 -25.94 2.66 -10.89
N GLY A 710 -26.04 2.72 -12.22
CA GLY A 710 -26.46 1.60 -13.08
C GLY A 710 -27.98 1.45 -13.21
N VAL A 711 -28.77 2.29 -12.54
CA VAL A 711 -30.24 2.31 -12.70
C VAL A 711 -30.60 2.81 -14.11
N VAL A 712 -31.54 2.12 -14.75
CA VAL A 712 -31.97 2.40 -16.13
C VAL A 712 -33.40 2.95 -16.16
N ASP A 713 -33.59 4.02 -16.94
CA ASP A 713 -34.90 4.65 -17.15
C ASP A 713 -35.16 4.79 -18.66
N THR A 714 -36.37 4.50 -19.13
CA THR A 714 -36.71 4.74 -20.54
C THR A 714 -37.11 6.21 -20.73
N LEU A 715 -36.25 6.99 -21.38
CA LEU A 715 -36.39 8.44 -21.52
C LEU A 715 -37.28 8.83 -22.70
N VAL A 716 -37.15 8.13 -23.83
CA VAL A 716 -37.96 8.36 -25.03
C VAL A 716 -38.50 7.02 -25.51
N ARG A 717 -39.80 6.96 -25.80
CA ARG A 717 -40.51 5.73 -26.19
C ARG A 717 -41.15 5.87 -27.57
N ASN A 718 -41.31 4.74 -28.25
CA ASN A 718 -42.11 4.60 -29.46
C ASN A 718 -41.75 5.60 -30.59
N ILE A 719 -40.46 5.87 -30.78
CA ILE A 719 -39.97 6.65 -31.92
C ILE A 719 -40.33 5.87 -33.18
N GLY A 720 -41.18 6.46 -34.03
CA GLY A 720 -41.73 5.79 -35.19
C GLY A 720 -40.73 5.65 -36.33
N ILE A 721 -40.99 4.71 -37.24
CA ILE A 721 -40.14 4.40 -38.40
C ILE A 721 -39.91 5.59 -39.36
N ASN A 722 -40.73 6.64 -39.29
CA ASN A 722 -40.57 7.85 -40.12
C ASN A 722 -39.72 8.96 -39.45
N GLN A 723 -39.30 8.76 -38.18
CA GLN A 723 -38.60 9.77 -37.38
C GLN A 723 -37.10 9.46 -37.29
N HIS A 724 -36.37 9.70 -38.38
CA HIS A 724 -34.93 9.40 -38.50
C HIS A 724 -34.02 10.27 -37.64
N ILE A 725 -34.49 11.44 -37.20
CA ILE A 725 -33.76 12.37 -36.34
C ILE A 725 -34.68 12.80 -35.20
N VAL A 726 -34.22 12.64 -33.97
CA VAL A 726 -34.95 13.00 -32.75
C VAL A 726 -34.06 13.89 -31.89
N ASN A 727 -34.54 15.09 -31.55
CA ASN A 727 -33.84 15.97 -30.61
C ASN A 727 -33.98 15.42 -29.17
N ILE A 728 -32.86 15.29 -28.48
CA ILE A 728 -32.77 14.78 -27.11
C ILE A 728 -31.99 15.72 -26.19
N SER A 729 -31.83 16.99 -26.57
CA SER A 729 -31.08 17.98 -25.79
C SER A 729 -31.75 18.38 -24.48
N HIS A 730 -32.99 17.96 -24.26
CA HIS A 730 -33.71 18.12 -23.00
C HIS A 730 -33.31 17.08 -21.94
N VAL A 731 -32.60 16.00 -22.31
CA VAL A 731 -32.15 14.99 -21.35
C VAL A 731 -31.00 15.54 -20.51
N ASN A 732 -31.14 15.49 -19.19
CA ASN A 732 -30.10 15.88 -18.26
C ASN A 732 -28.95 14.84 -18.26
N ALA A 733 -27.80 15.21 -18.82
CA ALA A 733 -26.62 14.36 -18.88
C ALA A 733 -25.89 14.21 -17.52
N GLU A 734 -26.14 15.08 -16.54
CA GLU A 734 -25.61 14.88 -15.18
C GLU A 734 -26.33 13.72 -14.46
N GLU A 735 -27.65 13.60 -14.68
CA GLU A 735 -28.46 12.49 -14.16
C GLU A 735 -28.28 11.21 -15.00
N TYR A 736 -28.31 11.35 -16.33
CA TYR A 736 -28.15 10.26 -17.31
C TYR A 736 -26.92 10.48 -18.19
N PRO A 737 -25.70 10.32 -17.63
CA PRO A 737 -24.48 10.49 -18.40
C PRO A 737 -24.32 9.43 -19.49
N TYR A 738 -25.03 8.32 -19.37
CA TYR A 738 -24.97 7.19 -20.29
C TYR A 738 -26.33 6.92 -20.95
N MET A 739 -26.33 6.38 -22.16
CA MET A 739 -27.53 6.00 -22.90
C MET A 739 -27.38 4.69 -23.68
N GLN A 740 -28.49 4.00 -23.90
CA GLN A 740 -28.64 2.89 -24.84
C GLN A 740 -29.77 3.19 -25.83
N MET A 741 -29.62 2.64 -27.04
CA MET A 741 -30.65 2.65 -28.08
C MET A 741 -31.30 1.28 -28.12
N PHE A 742 -32.62 1.25 -28.18
CA PHE A 742 -33.43 0.04 -28.23
C PHE A 742 -34.30 0.06 -29.48
N MET A 743 -34.24 -1.00 -30.29
CA MET A 743 -35.10 -1.22 -31.44
C MET A 743 -35.99 -2.43 -31.19
N GLN A 744 -37.28 -2.28 -31.44
CA GLN A 744 -38.22 -3.38 -31.54
C GLN A 744 -38.73 -3.46 -32.98
N THR A 745 -38.70 -4.64 -33.58
CA THR A 745 -39.17 -4.89 -34.94
C THR A 745 -40.19 -6.02 -34.94
N LEU A 746 -41.26 -5.87 -35.72
CA LEU A 746 -42.37 -6.82 -35.84
C LEU A 746 -42.83 -6.84 -37.30
N ASP A 747 -42.89 -8.01 -37.91
CA ASP A 747 -43.54 -8.23 -39.20
C ASP A 747 -44.30 -9.57 -39.19
N SER A 748 -45.63 -9.48 -39.21
CA SER A 748 -46.53 -10.63 -39.24
C SER A 748 -46.91 -11.06 -40.66
N SER A 749 -46.50 -10.32 -41.69
CA SER A 749 -46.94 -10.52 -43.08
C SER A 749 -45.88 -11.24 -43.91
N PHE A 750 -44.63 -10.77 -43.89
CA PHE A 750 -43.53 -11.33 -44.70
C PHE A 750 -42.49 -12.07 -43.85
N HIS A 751 -42.55 -11.94 -42.53
CA HIS A 751 -41.63 -12.54 -41.57
C HIS A 751 -40.18 -12.09 -41.77
N THR A 752 -39.99 -10.83 -42.19
CA THR A 752 -38.67 -10.22 -42.34
C THR A 752 -38.50 -9.07 -41.37
N PRO A 753 -37.40 -8.98 -40.60
CA PRO A 753 -37.17 -7.83 -39.72
C PRO A 753 -36.71 -6.61 -40.53
N PHE A 754 -36.94 -5.43 -39.96
CA PHE A 754 -36.41 -4.19 -40.48
C PHE A 754 -34.87 -4.20 -40.50
N GLN A 755 -34.28 -3.80 -41.62
CA GLN A 755 -32.83 -3.82 -41.80
C GLN A 755 -32.22 -2.52 -41.28
N LEU A 756 -31.85 -2.51 -39.99
CA LEU A 756 -31.14 -1.40 -39.38
C LEU A 756 -29.76 -1.23 -40.03
N ARG A 757 -29.52 -0.07 -40.64
CA ARG A 757 -28.24 0.29 -41.24
C ARG A 757 -27.31 0.92 -40.22
N TYR A 758 -27.77 1.98 -39.55
CA TYR A 758 -27.02 2.62 -38.47
C TYR A 758 -27.95 3.28 -37.45
N TRP A 759 -27.39 3.49 -36.26
CA TRP A 759 -27.90 4.46 -35.30
C TRP A 759 -26.75 5.21 -34.62
N ARG A 760 -27.05 6.42 -34.15
CA ARG A 760 -26.06 7.38 -33.65
C ARG A 760 -26.67 8.22 -32.55
N LEU A 761 -25.85 8.57 -31.58
CA LEU A 761 -26.15 9.57 -30.55
C LEU A 761 -25.14 10.68 -30.66
N THR A 762 -25.57 11.91 -30.90
CA THR A 762 -24.68 13.07 -30.93
C THR A 762 -24.65 13.76 -29.58
N TYR A 763 -23.47 14.19 -29.15
CA TYR A 763 -23.25 14.74 -27.81
C TYR A 763 -22.04 15.70 -27.79
N ASP A 764 -21.96 16.53 -26.74
CA ASP A 764 -20.71 17.21 -26.39
C ASP A 764 -19.87 16.30 -25.49
N PRO A 765 -18.62 15.96 -25.86
CA PRO A 765 -17.81 15.06 -25.06
C PRO A 765 -17.32 15.71 -23.77
N LEU A 766 -17.13 14.87 -22.75
CA LEU A 766 -16.44 15.26 -21.54
C LEU A 766 -14.93 15.42 -21.80
N PRO A 767 -14.22 16.21 -20.99
CA PRO A 767 -12.77 16.24 -21.04
C PRO A 767 -12.18 14.85 -20.75
N GLU A 768 -10.95 14.60 -21.19
CA GLU A 768 -10.20 13.38 -20.88
C GLU A 768 -8.78 13.79 -20.48
N GLY A 769 -8.46 13.60 -19.21
CA GLY A 769 -7.14 13.89 -18.66
C GLY A 769 -6.41 12.61 -18.32
N LEU A 770 -5.09 12.70 -18.19
CA LEU A 770 -4.28 11.60 -17.70
C LEU A 770 -2.96 12.11 -17.13
N VAL A 771 -2.36 11.32 -16.23
CA VAL A 771 -1.02 11.59 -15.72
C VAL A 771 0.05 11.21 -16.75
N ALA A 772 0.88 12.17 -17.12
CA ALA A 772 1.83 12.07 -18.21
C ALA A 772 3.27 12.34 -17.73
N PRO A 773 3.90 11.44 -16.96
CA PRO A 773 5.26 11.65 -16.46
C PRO A 773 6.30 11.70 -17.59
N ASN A 774 5.99 11.10 -18.74
CA ASN A 774 6.79 11.21 -19.96
C ASN A 774 6.77 12.62 -20.58
N VAL A 775 5.79 13.45 -20.23
CA VAL A 775 5.76 14.89 -20.57
C VAL A 775 6.56 15.68 -19.55
N PHE A 776 6.28 15.49 -18.26
CA PHE A 776 7.06 16.09 -17.18
C PHE A 776 6.88 15.31 -15.87
N PHE A 777 8.01 14.98 -15.23
CA PHE A 777 8.04 14.42 -13.89
C PHE A 777 9.33 14.85 -13.19
N GLN A 778 9.22 15.25 -11.92
CA GLN A 778 10.34 15.59 -11.07
C GLN A 778 10.06 15.11 -9.64
N MET A 779 10.91 14.22 -9.15
CA MET A 779 10.97 13.77 -7.76
C MET A 779 12.30 13.03 -7.56
N LYS A 780 12.94 13.17 -6.40
CA LYS A 780 14.09 12.31 -6.03
C LYS A 780 13.59 11.01 -5.39
N ASP A 781 14.43 9.99 -5.37
CA ASP A 781 14.14 8.75 -4.66
C ASP A 781 14.53 8.80 -3.17
N THR A 782 15.40 9.75 -2.79
CA THR A 782 15.90 9.91 -1.41
C THR A 782 16.00 11.37 -1.01
N PHE A 783 15.60 11.65 0.24
CA PHE A 783 15.58 12.97 0.86
C PHE A 783 16.22 12.88 2.25
N ASP A 784 16.86 13.95 2.71
CA ASP A 784 17.29 14.03 4.12
C ASP A 784 16.09 14.45 5.01
N VAL A 785 16.10 14.12 6.30
CA VAL A 785 15.01 14.52 7.21
C VAL A 785 14.82 16.04 7.22
N GLY A 786 13.57 16.48 7.08
CA GLY A 786 13.21 17.89 6.94
C GLY A 786 13.36 18.46 5.53
N GLU A 787 14.05 17.78 4.60
CA GLU A 787 14.03 18.14 3.17
C GLU A 787 12.62 17.91 2.61
N PRO A 788 11.92 18.93 2.10
CA PRO A 788 10.60 18.72 1.55
C PRO A 788 10.70 17.89 0.26
N VAL A 789 9.81 16.92 0.11
CA VAL A 789 9.65 16.21 -1.18
C VAL A 789 9.04 17.19 -2.18
N ASP A 790 9.84 17.76 -3.07
CA ASP A 790 9.37 18.55 -4.22
C ASP A 790 8.89 17.59 -5.31
N PHE A 791 7.57 17.35 -5.33
CA PHE A 791 6.92 16.49 -6.32
C PHE A 791 6.32 17.34 -7.43
N LYS A 792 6.66 17.02 -8.68
CA LYS A 792 6.00 17.60 -9.86
C LYS A 792 5.65 16.53 -10.90
N LEU A 793 4.44 16.62 -11.44
CA LEU A 793 3.89 15.67 -12.42
C LEU A 793 3.00 16.41 -13.42
N ALA A 794 3.20 16.17 -14.72
CA ALA A 794 2.29 16.66 -15.74
C ALA A 794 0.97 15.87 -15.73
N PHE A 795 -0.14 16.60 -15.80
CA PHE A 795 -1.47 16.09 -16.10
C PHE A 795 -1.95 16.75 -17.40
N LYS A 796 -2.20 15.94 -18.43
CA LYS A 796 -2.50 16.43 -19.79
C LYS A 796 -3.94 16.11 -20.15
N ASN A 797 -4.69 17.13 -20.55
CA ASN A 797 -5.98 16.93 -21.21
C ASN A 797 -5.71 16.51 -22.66
N ILE A 798 -6.15 15.33 -23.06
CA ILE A 798 -5.95 14.80 -24.40
C ILE A 798 -7.20 14.89 -25.29
N SER A 799 -8.33 15.33 -24.74
CA SER A 799 -9.57 15.48 -25.49
C SER A 799 -9.65 16.85 -26.18
N PRO A 800 -10.55 17.00 -27.17
CA PRO A 800 -10.93 18.31 -27.69
C PRO A 800 -11.76 19.16 -26.70
N SER A 801 -12.27 18.58 -25.60
CA SER A 801 -13.09 19.27 -24.61
C SER A 801 -12.25 19.82 -23.46
N ALA A 802 -12.47 21.08 -23.07
CA ALA A 802 -11.81 21.66 -21.90
C ALA A 802 -12.50 21.24 -20.59
N TYR A 803 -11.72 21.12 -19.52
CA TYR A 803 -12.25 21.02 -18.16
C TYR A 803 -12.96 22.34 -17.80
N SER A 804 -14.17 22.25 -17.26
CA SER A 804 -14.99 23.42 -16.92
C SER A 804 -14.74 23.97 -15.52
N ASP A 805 -14.10 23.19 -14.64
CA ASP A 805 -13.77 23.56 -13.27
C ASP A 805 -12.32 23.15 -12.95
N SER A 806 -11.81 23.67 -11.85
CA SER A 806 -10.55 23.33 -11.22
C SER A 806 -10.46 21.83 -10.90
N LEU A 807 -9.23 21.31 -10.92
CA LEU A 807 -8.94 19.92 -10.58
C LEU A 807 -8.57 19.81 -9.11
N ASP A 808 -9.26 18.93 -8.39
CA ASP A 808 -8.83 18.45 -7.08
C ASP A 808 -7.69 17.43 -7.24
N VAL A 809 -6.81 17.33 -6.24
CA VAL A 809 -5.76 16.30 -6.19
C VAL A 809 -5.69 15.74 -4.78
N LYS A 810 -5.85 14.42 -4.66
CA LYS A 810 -5.69 13.71 -3.39
C LYS A 810 -4.30 13.11 -3.33
N VAL A 811 -3.57 13.46 -2.27
CA VAL A 811 -2.21 12.94 -2.02
C VAL A 811 -2.19 12.22 -0.70
N THR A 812 -1.69 10.99 -0.70
CA THR A 812 -1.56 10.15 0.49
C THR A 812 -0.13 9.62 0.58
N VAL A 813 0.51 9.80 1.73
CA VAL A 813 1.82 9.24 2.03
C VAL A 813 1.66 8.17 3.11
N THR A 814 2.14 6.97 2.84
CA THR A 814 2.19 5.87 3.79
C THR A 814 3.64 5.71 4.26
N ASP A 815 3.87 5.84 5.56
CA ASP A 815 5.23 5.74 6.13
C ASP A 815 5.69 4.30 6.38
N ARG A 816 6.91 4.14 6.90
CA ARG A 816 7.52 2.83 7.22
C ARG A 816 6.73 2.03 8.27
N ASN A 817 5.96 2.70 9.11
CA ASN A 817 5.10 2.11 10.13
C ASN A 817 3.67 1.92 9.59
N ASN A 818 3.48 2.12 8.28
CA ASN A 818 2.21 2.04 7.56
C ASN A 818 1.14 3.05 8.01
N VAL A 819 1.55 4.15 8.62
CA VAL A 819 0.63 5.25 8.94
C VAL A 819 0.40 6.09 7.68
N GLN A 820 -0.87 6.18 7.26
CA GLN A 820 -1.28 7.02 6.14
C GLN A 820 -1.50 8.46 6.59
N ARG A 821 -0.88 9.41 5.89
CA ARG A 821 -1.07 10.86 6.05
C ARG A 821 -1.57 11.44 4.75
N GLN A 822 -2.69 12.14 4.80
CA GLN A 822 -3.18 12.91 3.66
C GLN A 822 -2.47 14.25 3.61
N ILE A 823 -1.92 14.59 2.44
CA ILE A 823 -1.23 15.86 2.21
C ILE A 823 -2.24 16.83 1.61
N ALA A 824 -2.41 17.99 2.24
CA ALA A 824 -3.27 19.04 1.72
C ALA A 824 -2.61 19.67 0.49
N VAL A 825 -3.31 19.66 -0.63
CA VAL A 825 -2.84 20.22 -1.90
C VAL A 825 -3.90 21.21 -2.41
N PRO A 826 -3.50 22.41 -2.88
CA PRO A 826 -4.45 23.36 -3.45
C PRO A 826 -5.06 22.82 -4.75
N ARG A 827 -6.25 23.33 -5.10
CA ARG A 827 -6.86 23.06 -6.40
C ARG A 827 -6.01 23.61 -7.54
N PHE A 828 -5.98 22.87 -8.65
CA PHE A 828 -5.29 23.30 -9.87
C PHE A 828 -6.27 23.91 -10.85
N LYS A 829 -5.79 24.85 -11.68
CA LYS A 829 -6.62 25.52 -12.70
C LYS A 829 -7.28 24.50 -13.65
N PRO A 830 -8.48 24.79 -14.18
CA PRO A 830 -9.07 24.01 -15.25
C PRO A 830 -8.07 23.86 -16.43
N VAL A 831 -8.00 22.66 -17.00
CA VAL A 831 -7.06 22.35 -18.10
C VAL A 831 -7.77 22.51 -19.43
N ALA A 832 -7.26 23.41 -20.27
CA ALA A 832 -7.80 23.64 -21.61
C ALA A 832 -7.64 22.39 -22.50
N SER A 833 -8.39 22.38 -23.61
CA SER A 833 -8.30 21.34 -24.63
C SER A 833 -6.87 21.16 -25.13
N ASN A 834 -6.38 19.91 -25.14
CA ASN A 834 -5.01 19.55 -25.51
C ASN A 834 -3.88 20.25 -24.70
N ASP A 835 -4.20 20.90 -23.57
CA ASP A 835 -3.24 21.59 -22.71
C ASP A 835 -2.75 20.69 -21.56
N THR A 836 -1.71 21.13 -20.85
CA THR A 836 -1.09 20.42 -19.72
C THR A 836 -1.01 21.33 -18.49
N VAL A 837 -1.33 20.77 -17.33
CA VAL A 837 -1.07 21.39 -16.03
C VAL A 837 -0.01 20.60 -15.28
N THR A 838 0.89 21.30 -14.59
CA THR A 838 1.87 20.67 -13.70
C THR A 838 1.29 20.60 -12.31
N ILE A 839 0.96 19.39 -11.86
CA ILE A 839 0.62 19.08 -10.48
C ILE A 839 1.90 19.19 -9.67
N GLN A 840 1.95 20.13 -8.72
CA GLN A 840 3.12 20.38 -7.90
C GLN A 840 2.73 20.58 -6.44
N PHE A 841 3.43 19.92 -5.53
CA PHE A 841 3.24 20.04 -4.09
C PHE A 841 4.49 19.59 -3.34
N ASN A 842 4.58 20.01 -2.09
CA ASN A 842 5.65 19.61 -1.17
C ASN A 842 5.11 18.67 -0.09
N VAL A 843 5.88 17.67 0.29
CA VAL A 843 5.59 16.82 1.46
C VAL A 843 6.64 17.10 2.55
N ASP A 844 6.20 17.41 3.77
CA ASP A 844 7.08 17.53 4.94
C ASP A 844 7.58 16.13 5.37
N THR A 845 8.90 15.95 5.39
CA THR A 845 9.55 14.68 5.67
C THR A 845 9.95 14.49 7.13
N LYS A 846 9.73 15.47 8.01
CA LYS A 846 10.16 15.39 9.44
C LYS A 846 9.66 14.15 10.16
N GLN A 847 8.45 13.70 9.85
CA GLN A 847 7.82 12.52 10.47
C GLN A 847 7.89 11.25 9.60
N LEU A 848 8.64 11.30 8.49
CA LEU A 848 8.63 10.27 7.46
C LEU A 848 9.96 9.51 7.36
N VAL A 849 10.79 9.52 8.41
CA VAL A 849 12.09 8.82 8.41
C VAL A 849 11.93 7.34 8.04
N GLY A 850 12.71 6.87 7.07
CA GLY A 850 12.68 5.51 6.53
C GLY A 850 12.01 5.40 5.15
N SER A 851 11.45 4.23 4.85
CA SER A 851 10.80 3.96 3.56
C SER A 851 9.36 4.46 3.55
N ASN A 852 8.95 5.17 2.49
CA ASN A 852 7.62 5.71 2.33
C ASN A 852 7.06 5.43 0.93
N SER A 853 5.73 5.36 0.84
CA SER A 853 4.99 5.25 -0.42
C SER A 853 4.07 6.46 -0.60
N LEU A 854 4.22 7.16 -1.71
CA LEU A 854 3.40 8.29 -2.16
C LEU A 854 2.35 7.79 -3.16
N PHE A 855 1.08 8.09 -2.90
CA PHE A 855 -0.04 7.92 -3.81
C PHE A 855 -0.59 9.30 -4.19
N VAL A 856 -0.75 9.56 -5.48
CA VAL A 856 -1.30 10.81 -6.01
C VAL A 856 -2.44 10.45 -6.94
N ASP A 857 -3.60 11.06 -6.71
CA ASP A 857 -4.83 10.85 -7.47
C ASP A 857 -5.37 12.19 -7.94
N VAL A 858 -5.29 12.45 -9.25
CA VAL A 858 -5.73 13.70 -9.87
C VAL A 858 -7.20 13.57 -10.25
N ASN A 859 -8.00 14.60 -10.00
CA ASN A 859 -9.45 14.57 -10.19
C ASN A 859 -10.14 13.43 -9.38
N PRO A 860 -9.92 13.36 -8.05
CA PRO A 860 -10.59 12.36 -7.22
C PRO A 860 -12.11 12.53 -7.30
N GLU A 861 -12.86 11.43 -7.21
CA GLU A 861 -14.34 11.42 -7.22
C GLU A 861 -15.02 11.94 -8.51
N ASP A 862 -14.34 11.97 -9.66
CA ASP A 862 -14.88 12.39 -10.97
C ASP A 862 -15.52 13.79 -10.95
N THR A 863 -14.89 14.74 -10.25
CA THR A 863 -15.42 16.10 -10.07
C THR A 863 -14.33 17.14 -10.38
N PRO A 864 -14.29 17.70 -11.62
CA PRO A 864 -15.27 17.56 -12.70
C PRO A 864 -15.23 16.22 -13.44
N LEU A 865 -16.35 15.86 -14.09
CA LEU A 865 -16.49 14.64 -14.88
C LEU A 865 -15.48 14.56 -16.04
N GLU A 866 -15.00 13.36 -16.32
CA GLU A 866 -14.14 13.04 -17.46
C GLU A 866 -14.54 11.71 -18.14
N GLN A 867 -13.91 11.39 -19.28
CA GLN A 867 -14.23 10.21 -20.07
C GLN A 867 -13.71 8.90 -19.45
N TYR A 868 -12.48 8.90 -18.93
CA TYR A 868 -11.84 7.78 -18.23
C TYR A 868 -11.04 8.28 -17.03
N ARG A 869 -11.07 7.49 -15.94
CA ARG A 869 -10.39 7.81 -14.67
C ARG A 869 -9.19 6.90 -14.37
N PHE A 870 -9.08 5.76 -15.05
CA PHE A 870 -8.11 4.71 -14.70
C PHE A 870 -6.63 5.14 -14.89
N ASN A 871 -6.42 6.30 -15.51
CA ASN A 871 -5.16 6.88 -15.94
C ASN A 871 -4.83 8.19 -15.20
N ASN A 872 -5.48 8.45 -14.06
CA ASN A 872 -5.36 9.70 -13.30
C ASN A 872 -4.52 9.62 -12.02
N PHE A 873 -4.00 8.45 -11.69
CA PHE A 873 -3.28 8.26 -10.43
C PHE A 873 -1.88 7.67 -10.63
N VAL A 874 -1.00 7.93 -9.67
CA VAL A 874 0.37 7.40 -9.65
C VAL A 874 0.80 6.95 -8.25
N PHE A 875 1.72 5.99 -8.22
CA PHE A 875 2.42 5.54 -7.01
C PHE A 875 3.92 5.74 -7.16
N ARG A 876 4.59 6.25 -6.12
CA ARG A 876 6.04 6.41 -6.05
C ARG A 876 6.57 6.14 -4.65
N ASN A 877 7.62 5.34 -4.55
CA ASN A 877 8.32 5.15 -3.28
C ASN A 877 9.43 6.19 -3.13
N PHE A 878 9.70 6.60 -1.89
CA PHE A 878 10.87 7.41 -1.56
C PHE A 878 11.39 7.07 -0.17
N TYR A 879 12.68 7.32 0.05
CA TYR A 879 13.34 7.10 1.33
C TYR A 879 13.71 8.42 1.99
N VAL A 880 13.44 8.56 3.28
CA VAL A 880 13.91 9.69 4.09
C VAL A 880 15.02 9.22 4.99
N ARG A 881 16.22 9.76 4.79
CA ARG A 881 17.37 9.51 5.65
C ARG A 881 17.18 10.28 6.95
N GLY A 882 17.10 9.55 8.06
CA GLY A 882 17.12 10.15 9.39
C GLY A 882 18.48 10.76 9.70
N ASP A 883 18.47 11.75 10.58
CA ASP A 883 19.67 12.36 11.13
C ASP A 883 20.08 11.59 12.39
N THR A 884 21.32 11.11 12.39
CA THR A 884 21.89 10.21 13.40
C THR A 884 23.25 10.69 13.88
N LEU A 885 23.67 11.91 13.52
CA LEU A 885 24.99 12.41 13.94
C LEU A 885 24.79 13.44 15.04
N SER A 886 25.62 13.37 16.06
CA SER A 886 25.59 14.33 17.15
C SER A 886 26.07 15.71 16.69
N PRO A 887 25.41 16.82 17.10
CA PRO A 887 25.89 18.15 16.79
C PRO A 887 27.18 18.47 17.53
N MET A 888 28.03 19.30 16.93
CA MET A 888 29.28 19.78 17.51
C MET A 888 29.04 21.02 18.38
N LEU A 889 29.46 20.95 19.66
CA LEU A 889 29.44 22.06 20.59
C LEU A 889 30.83 22.70 20.72
N ASP A 890 30.90 24.02 20.56
CA ASP A 890 32.11 24.81 20.69
C ASP A 890 31.89 25.95 21.69
N VAL A 891 32.69 26.03 22.75
CA VAL A 891 32.53 27.02 23.83
C VAL A 891 33.82 27.82 24.01
N THR A 892 33.69 29.14 23.95
CA THR A 892 34.82 30.07 24.13
C THR A 892 34.47 31.17 25.11
N PHE A 893 35.48 31.65 25.84
CA PHE A 893 35.41 32.79 26.75
C PHE A 893 36.27 33.89 26.16
N ASP A 894 35.70 35.07 25.91
CA ASP A 894 36.38 36.21 25.29
C ASP A 894 37.11 35.81 23.98
N ASN A 895 36.45 34.94 23.19
CA ASN A 895 36.94 34.32 21.95
C ASN A 895 38.09 33.30 22.08
N VAL A 896 38.33 32.74 23.27
CA VAL A 896 39.36 31.70 23.46
C VAL A 896 38.84 30.50 24.25
N HIS A 897 39.30 29.30 23.91
CA HIS A 897 39.09 28.10 24.73
C HIS A 897 39.91 28.18 26.01
N ILE A 898 39.27 27.88 27.13
CA ILE A 898 39.91 27.87 28.44
C ILE A 898 40.17 26.42 28.88
N LEU A 899 41.20 26.21 29.70
CA LEU A 899 41.43 24.96 30.41
C LEU A 899 40.70 24.98 31.76
N ASN A 900 40.52 23.81 32.36
CA ASN A 900 39.91 23.70 33.67
C ASN A 900 40.71 24.49 34.72
N ARG A 901 40.02 25.33 35.50
CA ARG A 901 40.55 26.28 36.49
C ARG A 901 41.36 27.45 35.92
N ASP A 902 41.23 27.77 34.63
CA ASP A 902 41.76 29.03 34.11
C ASP A 902 41.07 30.23 34.77
N ILE A 903 41.83 31.32 34.92
CA ILE A 903 41.29 32.59 35.41
C ILE A 903 40.54 33.28 34.28
N VAL A 904 39.30 33.68 34.56
CA VAL A 904 38.38 34.32 33.61
C VAL A 904 37.95 35.68 34.16
N SER A 905 37.62 36.62 33.26
CA SER A 905 37.03 37.91 33.64
C SER A 905 35.78 37.73 34.50
N SER A 906 35.53 38.64 35.44
CA SER A 906 34.24 38.67 36.15
C SER A 906 33.07 39.18 35.29
N LYS A 907 33.36 39.68 34.08
CA LYS A 907 32.37 40.04 33.04
C LYS A 907 32.76 39.39 31.70
N PRO A 908 32.77 38.05 31.60
CA PRO A 908 33.23 37.39 30.38
C PRO A 908 32.17 37.46 29.28
N ASP A 909 32.61 37.44 28.02
CA ASP A 909 31.75 37.19 26.87
C ASP A 909 31.87 35.73 26.46
N ILE A 910 30.90 34.92 26.87
CA ILE A 910 30.90 33.48 26.65
C ILE A 910 30.11 33.20 25.37
N MET A 911 30.79 32.68 24.35
CA MET A 911 30.19 32.29 23.07
C MET A 911 30.11 30.78 22.98
N ILE A 912 28.89 30.28 22.83
CA ILE A 912 28.56 28.87 22.68
C ILE A 912 28.00 28.69 21.27
N LYS A 913 28.68 27.91 20.43
CA LYS A 913 28.22 27.58 19.08
C LYS A 913 27.83 26.11 19.04
N LEU A 914 26.62 25.86 18.56
CA LEU A 914 26.14 24.51 18.26
C LEU A 914 26.02 24.37 16.75
N LYS A 915 26.72 23.40 16.17
CA LYS A 915 26.76 23.15 14.73
C LYS A 915 26.29 21.75 14.42
N ASP A 916 25.45 21.63 13.42
CA ASP A 916 24.84 20.39 13.00
C ASP A 916 24.97 20.22 11.47
N GLU A 917 25.00 19.02 10.93
CA GLU A 917 25.09 18.79 9.48
C GLU A 917 23.74 18.58 8.77
N ALA A 918 22.64 18.42 9.52
CA ALA A 918 21.28 18.32 9.00
C ALA A 918 20.79 19.67 8.47
N LYS A 919 21.08 19.92 7.19
CA LYS A 919 20.86 21.21 6.51
C LYS A 919 19.41 21.70 6.54
N TRP A 920 18.45 20.79 6.67
CA TRP A 920 17.02 21.09 6.63
C TRP A 920 16.37 21.14 8.02
N MET A 921 17.05 20.61 9.04
CA MET A 921 16.63 20.60 10.43
C MET A 921 17.35 21.71 11.19
N LEU A 922 16.96 22.95 10.89
CA LEU A 922 17.65 24.12 11.42
C LEU A 922 17.58 24.19 12.95
N LEU A 923 18.72 24.46 13.58
CA LEU A 923 18.89 24.71 15.03
C LEU A 923 18.23 26.04 15.46
N ASN A 924 16.92 26.20 15.25
CA ASN A 924 16.21 27.47 15.38
C ASN A 924 15.31 27.58 16.63
N ASP A 925 15.32 26.56 17.49
CA ASP A 925 14.58 26.50 18.73
C ASP A 925 15.53 26.72 19.92
N THR A 926 15.08 27.41 20.98
CA THR A 926 15.91 27.65 22.18
C THR A 926 16.03 26.42 23.08
N SER A 927 15.19 25.40 22.90
CA SER A 927 15.24 24.11 23.62
C SER A 927 16.44 23.23 23.23
N ILE A 928 17.17 23.59 22.17
CA ILE A 928 18.35 22.87 21.70
C ILE A 928 19.55 22.98 22.66
N ALA A 929 19.55 23.94 23.58
CA ALA A 929 20.64 24.08 24.53
C ALA A 929 20.16 24.57 25.90
N THR A 930 20.91 24.22 26.94
CA THR A 930 20.72 24.74 28.30
C THR A 930 22.07 25.21 28.82
N VAL A 931 22.09 26.41 29.40
CA VAL A 931 23.29 27.06 29.92
C VAL A 931 23.13 27.29 31.41
N GLN A 932 23.99 26.67 32.20
CA GLN A 932 24.00 26.80 33.66
C GLN A 932 25.39 27.18 34.16
N VAL A 933 25.44 27.85 35.30
CA VAL A 933 26.70 28.11 36.02
C VAL A 933 26.54 27.65 37.46
N ARG A 934 27.48 26.85 37.95
CA ARG A 934 27.64 26.57 39.38
C ARG A 934 28.49 27.68 40.00
N PHE A 935 27.98 28.28 41.07
CA PHE A 935 28.62 29.33 41.84
C PHE A 935 29.54 28.74 42.94
N PRO A 936 30.42 29.55 43.55
CA PRO A 936 31.35 29.07 44.58
C PRO A 936 30.68 28.46 45.82
N ASP A 937 29.44 28.86 46.11
CA ASP A 937 28.60 28.31 47.19
C ASP A 937 27.96 26.94 46.84
N GLY A 938 28.19 26.45 45.62
CA GLY A 938 27.61 25.22 45.10
C GLY A 938 26.24 25.39 44.42
N ALA A 939 25.64 26.58 44.46
CA ALA A 939 24.35 26.84 43.83
C ALA A 939 24.45 26.81 42.30
N ILE A 940 23.51 26.15 41.63
CA ILE A 940 23.45 26.09 40.17
C ILE A 940 22.38 27.06 39.66
N LYS A 941 22.79 28.03 38.85
CA LYS A 941 21.89 28.97 38.18
C LYS A 941 21.70 28.59 36.72
N THR A 942 20.45 28.43 36.29
CA THR A 942 20.10 28.24 34.88
C THR A 942 19.78 29.59 34.24
N TYR A 943 20.45 29.93 33.15
CA TYR A 943 20.18 31.16 32.40
C TYR A 943 19.06 30.94 31.39
N ARG A 944 18.13 31.90 31.31
CA ARG A 944 16.97 31.84 30.40
C ARG A 944 17.20 32.72 29.17
N TYR A 945 16.78 32.20 28.02
CA TYR A 945 16.82 32.89 26.74
C TYR A 945 15.91 34.13 26.74
N ASN A 946 16.19 35.06 25.83
CA ASN A 946 15.49 36.35 25.68
C ASN A 946 15.63 37.27 26.91
N SER A 947 16.80 37.23 27.54
CA SER A 947 17.23 38.19 28.55
C SER A 947 18.42 38.99 28.06
N ASP A 948 18.72 40.11 28.71
CA ASP A 948 19.89 40.95 28.44
C ASP A 948 21.22 40.18 28.63
N THR A 949 21.16 39.05 29.34
CA THR A 949 22.31 38.22 29.73
C THR A 949 22.54 37.03 28.80
N LEU A 950 21.49 36.43 28.21
CA LEU A 950 21.59 35.27 27.33
C LEU A 950 20.83 35.49 26.03
N LEU A 951 21.59 35.66 24.94
CA LEU A 951 21.07 35.89 23.58
C LEU A 951 21.19 34.63 22.72
N PHE A 952 20.15 34.32 21.95
CA PHE A 952 20.13 33.24 20.97
C PHE A 952 20.07 33.81 19.55
N VAL A 953 20.96 33.36 18.69
CA VAL A 953 21.00 33.71 17.27
C VAL A 953 20.83 32.42 16.46
N PRO A 954 19.62 32.14 15.93
CA PRO A 954 19.36 30.93 15.16
C PRO A 954 19.96 31.02 13.74
N PRO A 955 20.29 29.88 13.11
CA PRO A 955 20.50 29.83 11.67
C PRO A 955 19.18 30.05 10.92
N SER A 956 19.25 30.64 9.73
CA SER A 956 18.09 30.91 8.87
C SER A 956 18.29 30.36 7.46
N GLY A 957 17.18 30.14 6.74
CA GLY A 957 17.16 29.72 5.34
C GLY A 957 17.55 28.24 5.14
N ALA A 958 16.60 27.33 5.30
CA ALA A 958 16.80 25.92 4.95
C ALA A 958 16.77 25.77 3.40
N PRO A 959 17.68 24.98 2.79
CA PRO A 959 18.78 24.25 3.41
C PRO A 959 19.94 25.18 3.80
N ASN A 960 20.46 25.03 5.02
CA ASN A 960 21.62 25.79 5.50
C ASN A 960 22.83 24.85 5.68
N VAL A 961 23.89 25.06 4.89
CA VAL A 961 25.09 24.19 4.91
C VAL A 961 25.86 24.28 6.23
N SER A 962 25.79 25.42 6.92
CA SER A 962 26.49 25.59 8.20
C SER A 962 25.67 25.12 9.39
N ASN A 963 24.33 25.23 9.32
CA ASN A 963 23.35 24.99 10.38
C ASN A 963 23.93 25.24 11.79
N THR A 964 24.33 26.48 12.07
CA THR A 964 25.03 26.86 13.31
C THR A 964 24.18 27.83 14.12
N ALA A 965 23.78 27.43 15.32
CA ALA A 965 23.19 28.31 16.32
C ALA A 965 24.27 28.92 17.21
N SER A 966 24.16 30.23 17.47
CA SER A 966 25.09 30.94 18.37
C SER A 966 24.34 31.42 19.61
N ILE A 967 24.85 31.05 20.78
CA ILE A 967 24.34 31.43 22.09
C ILE A 967 25.40 32.28 22.77
N ARG A 968 25.06 33.52 23.12
CA ARG A 968 25.98 34.47 23.75
C ARG A 968 25.54 34.75 25.18
N LEU A 969 26.35 34.37 26.15
CA LEU A 969 26.14 34.61 27.58
C LEU A 969 27.09 35.71 28.07
N ARG A 970 26.55 36.75 28.70
CA ARG A 970 27.30 37.89 29.28
C ARG A 970 26.98 38.07 30.77
N PRO A 971 27.47 37.19 31.64
CA PRO A 971 27.15 37.22 33.07
C PRO A 971 28.03 38.24 33.81
N TYR A 972 27.64 38.56 35.04
CA TYR A 972 28.50 39.27 35.99
C TYR A 972 28.71 38.40 37.24
N PHE A 973 29.97 38.07 37.54
CA PHE A 973 30.40 37.21 38.63
C PHE A 973 30.99 38.07 39.76
N ALA A 974 30.15 38.50 40.69
CA ALA A 974 30.53 39.45 41.75
C ALA A 974 31.38 38.82 42.88
N GLU A 975 31.35 37.50 43.03
CA GLU A 975 32.04 36.77 44.09
C GLU A 975 33.34 36.17 43.55
N ASP A 976 34.41 36.24 44.33
CA ASP A 976 35.66 35.56 44.01
C ASP A 976 35.53 34.07 44.36
N GLY A 977 36.05 33.19 43.50
CA GLY A 977 36.00 31.74 43.75
C GLY A 977 36.01 30.90 42.48
N ASP A 978 35.78 29.60 42.67
CA ASP A 978 35.67 28.61 41.59
C ASP A 978 34.23 28.52 41.10
N TYR A 979 34.05 28.72 39.80
CA TYR A 979 32.79 28.57 39.09
C TYR A 979 32.88 27.38 38.13
N GLU A 980 31.75 26.81 37.73
CA GLU A 980 31.69 25.80 36.67
C GLU A 980 30.63 26.20 35.65
N LEU A 981 31.02 26.36 34.37
CA LEU A 981 30.06 26.50 33.28
C LEU A 981 29.61 25.10 32.85
N ILE A 982 28.30 24.90 32.77
CA ILE A 982 27.66 23.64 32.40
C ILE A 982 26.78 23.92 31.17
N VAL A 983 27.08 23.32 30.03
CA VAL A 983 26.33 23.49 28.78
C VAL A 983 25.92 22.14 28.22
N SER A 984 24.61 21.93 28.05
CA SER A 984 24.07 20.82 27.28
C SER A 984 23.56 21.34 25.94
N GLY A 985 23.88 20.66 24.85
CA GLY A 985 23.33 20.92 23.52
C GLY A 985 22.69 19.67 22.95
N LYS A 986 21.74 19.82 22.03
CA LYS A 986 21.17 18.77 21.21
C LYS A 986 20.70 19.35 19.88
N ASP A 987 20.55 18.54 18.86
CA ASP A 987 19.98 18.97 17.59
C ASP A 987 18.44 18.92 17.60
N MET A 988 17.84 19.16 16.44
CA MET A 988 16.38 19.07 16.25
C MET A 988 15.86 17.64 16.09
N SER A 989 16.75 16.67 15.87
CA SER A 989 16.48 15.22 15.87
C SER A 989 16.62 14.60 17.26
N ASN A 990 17.07 15.40 18.24
CA ASN A 990 17.44 15.06 19.62
C ASN A 990 18.74 14.26 19.80
N ASN A 991 19.65 14.27 18.83
CA ASN A 991 21.01 13.77 19.10
C ASN A 991 21.75 14.80 19.97
N THR A 992 22.40 14.35 21.03
CA THR A 992 23.02 15.23 22.03
C THR A 992 24.42 15.67 21.60
N ALA A 993 24.78 16.91 21.89
CA ALA A 993 26.10 17.46 21.57
C ALA A 993 27.18 16.88 22.50
N GLY A 994 27.76 15.75 22.10
CA GLY A 994 28.68 14.96 22.91
C GLY A 994 27.99 14.06 23.94
N ALA A 995 28.69 13.04 24.42
CA ALA A 995 28.19 12.05 25.39
C ALA A 995 28.09 12.59 26.84
N ILE A 996 28.74 13.71 27.12
CA ILE A 996 28.77 14.35 28.45
C ILE A 996 28.45 15.83 28.25
N THR A 997 27.64 16.38 29.16
CA THR A 997 27.42 17.83 29.25
C THR A 997 28.77 18.55 29.32
N TYR A 998 29.00 19.56 28.46
CA TYR A 998 30.23 20.33 28.51
C TYR A 998 30.34 21.01 29.88
N ARG A 999 31.43 20.72 30.59
CA ARG A 999 31.74 21.28 31.90
C ARG A 999 33.15 21.85 31.87
N VAL A 1000 33.28 23.11 32.28
CA VAL A 1000 34.59 23.70 32.51
C VAL A 1000 34.56 24.53 33.79
N GLY A 1001 35.44 24.17 34.73
CA GLY A 1001 35.70 24.98 35.90
C GLY A 1001 36.55 26.18 35.52
N PHE A 1002 36.28 27.34 36.12
CA PHE A 1002 37.09 28.55 35.95
C PHE A 1002 37.10 29.36 37.24
N GLN A 1003 38.17 30.11 37.45
CA GLN A 1003 38.34 30.93 38.65
C GLN A 1003 38.06 32.39 38.33
N VAL A 1004 37.26 33.04 39.17
CA VAL A 1004 37.04 34.49 39.09
C VAL A 1004 37.75 35.17 40.25
N ILE A 1005 38.53 36.20 39.93
CA ILE A 1005 39.22 37.05 40.90
C ILE A 1005 38.96 38.50 40.49
N ASN A 1006 38.05 39.18 41.19
CA ASN A 1006 37.58 40.52 40.85
C ASN A 1006 38.64 41.60 41.12
N LYS A 1007 39.51 41.36 42.09
CA LYS A 1007 40.62 42.27 42.36
C LYS A 1007 41.57 42.29 41.17
N ALA A 1008 41.80 43.48 40.59
CA ALA A 1008 42.69 43.63 39.46
C ALA A 1008 44.16 43.52 39.89
N MET A 1009 44.84 42.48 39.40
CA MET A 1009 46.21 42.15 39.75
C MET A 1009 46.98 41.63 38.53
N ILE A 1010 48.31 41.63 38.61
CA ILE A 1010 49.19 41.06 37.60
C ILE A 1010 50.22 40.13 38.24
N SER A 1011 50.44 38.96 37.66
CA SER A 1011 51.53 38.08 38.09
C SER A 1011 52.88 38.68 37.72
N ASN A 1012 53.95 38.11 38.25
CA ASN A 1012 55.27 38.37 37.68
C ASN A 1012 55.26 38.00 36.17
N MET A 1013 55.74 38.91 35.32
CA MET A 1013 55.77 38.71 33.88
C MET A 1013 57.09 38.10 33.46
N LEU A 1014 57.11 36.80 33.19
CA LEU A 1014 58.31 36.07 32.80
C LEU A 1014 58.60 36.24 31.31
N ASN A 1015 59.86 36.14 30.90
CA ASN A 1015 60.19 36.04 29.48
C ASN A 1015 60.58 34.60 29.11
N TYR A 1016 60.12 34.12 27.95
CA TYR A 1016 60.40 32.77 27.45
C TYR A 1016 60.59 32.78 25.92
N PRO A 1017 61.65 32.12 25.39
CA PRO A 1017 62.75 31.49 26.13
C PRO A 1017 63.66 32.50 26.86
N ASN A 1018 64.37 32.06 27.90
CA ASN A 1018 65.39 32.84 28.61
C ASN A 1018 66.48 31.91 29.20
N PRO A 1019 67.74 31.93 28.72
CA PRO A 1019 68.30 32.76 27.65
C PRO A 1019 67.58 32.66 26.31
N PHE A 1020 67.72 33.68 25.46
CA PHE A 1020 67.23 33.65 24.09
C PHE A 1020 68.30 34.09 23.08
N THR A 1021 68.25 33.50 21.89
CA THR A 1021 69.21 33.76 20.79
C THR A 1021 68.58 34.55 19.64
N THR A 1022 67.30 34.32 19.37
CA THR A 1022 66.55 34.96 18.28
C THR A 1022 65.54 35.96 18.81
N SER A 1023 64.61 35.54 19.67
CA SER A 1023 63.63 36.42 20.31
C SER A 1023 63.04 35.81 21.59
N THR A 1024 62.42 36.63 22.43
CA THR A 1024 61.73 36.21 23.66
C THR A 1024 60.35 36.87 23.75
N ALA A 1025 59.33 36.12 24.22
CA ALA A 1025 57.98 36.62 24.48
C ALA A 1025 57.75 36.74 26.00
N PHE A 1026 56.76 37.53 26.41
CA PHE A 1026 56.42 37.70 27.82
C PHE A 1026 55.16 36.91 28.18
N VAL A 1027 55.23 36.15 29.28
CA VAL A 1027 54.18 35.28 29.81
C VAL A 1027 53.76 35.79 31.19
N PHE A 1028 52.48 36.06 31.39
CA PHE A 1028 51.94 36.62 32.63
C PHE A 1028 50.45 36.33 32.77
N THR A 1029 49.91 36.58 33.96
CA THR A 1029 48.50 36.41 34.28
C THR A 1029 47.92 37.73 34.75
N LEU A 1030 46.76 38.10 34.22
CA LEU A 1030 45.97 39.24 34.68
C LEU A 1030 44.72 38.74 35.41
N THR A 1031 44.33 39.39 36.48
CA THR A 1031 43.04 39.18 37.16
C THR A 1031 42.21 40.46 37.12
N GLY A 1032 40.91 40.37 37.43
CA GLY A 1032 39.99 41.51 37.45
C GLY A 1032 38.86 41.41 36.42
N SER A 1033 38.09 42.49 36.26
CA SER A 1033 36.96 42.56 35.33
C SER A 1033 37.32 43.15 33.97
N GLU A 1034 38.43 43.89 33.88
CA GLU A 1034 38.85 44.64 32.70
C GLU A 1034 40.38 44.65 32.61
N VAL A 1035 40.90 44.52 31.39
CA VAL A 1035 42.33 44.66 31.10
C VAL A 1035 42.79 46.07 31.50
N PRO A 1036 43.98 46.25 32.11
CA PRO A 1036 44.47 47.57 32.52
C PRO A 1036 44.49 48.56 31.35
N GLN A 1037 44.18 49.84 31.65
CA GLN A 1037 44.15 50.92 30.66
C GLN A 1037 45.51 51.05 29.97
N ASN A 1038 46.59 51.06 30.77
CA ASN A 1038 47.96 51.07 30.27
C ASN A 1038 48.78 49.94 30.89
N ILE A 1039 49.52 49.25 30.04
CA ILE A 1039 50.57 48.31 30.43
C ILE A 1039 51.74 48.48 29.47
N ARG A 1040 52.94 48.61 30.00
CA ARG A 1040 54.15 48.71 29.18
C ARG A 1040 55.32 47.98 29.83
N ILE A 1041 56.20 47.46 28.99
CA ILE A 1041 57.44 46.81 29.40
C ILE A 1041 58.59 47.75 29.05
N GLN A 1042 59.40 48.10 30.03
CA GLN A 1042 60.64 48.84 29.79
C GLN A 1042 61.81 47.89 29.94
N ILE A 1043 62.61 47.76 28.89
CA ILE A 1043 63.85 46.98 28.87
C ILE A 1043 65.02 47.94 29.04
N LEU A 1044 65.95 47.60 29.95
CA LEU A 1044 67.05 48.45 30.39
C LEU A 1044 68.38 47.67 30.38
N THR A 1045 69.48 48.40 30.21
CA THR A 1045 70.82 47.89 30.52
C THR A 1045 71.00 47.72 32.03
N VAL A 1046 72.05 46.99 32.46
CA VAL A 1046 72.42 46.89 33.89
C VAL A 1046 72.76 48.23 34.54
N THR A 1047 73.08 49.27 33.75
CA THR A 1047 73.31 50.65 34.19
C THR A 1047 72.03 51.50 34.28
N GLY A 1048 70.85 50.94 33.96
CA GLY A 1048 69.55 51.61 34.06
C GLY A 1048 69.13 52.43 32.83
N LYS A 1049 69.85 52.36 31.71
CA LYS A 1049 69.44 53.02 30.45
C LYS A 1049 68.33 52.22 29.78
N ILE A 1050 67.18 52.84 29.52
CA ILE A 1050 66.08 52.23 28.74
C ILE A 1050 66.56 52.06 27.30
N VAL A 1051 66.46 50.83 26.79
CA VAL A 1051 66.81 50.47 25.41
C VAL A 1051 65.59 50.19 24.56
N ARG A 1052 64.48 49.71 25.15
CA ARG A 1052 63.22 49.48 24.44
C ARG A 1052 62.04 49.68 25.38
N GLU A 1053 61.02 50.39 24.94
CA GLU A 1053 59.72 50.45 25.62
C GLU A 1053 58.69 49.74 24.73
N ILE A 1054 57.97 48.76 25.25
CA ILE A 1054 56.94 48.00 24.53
C ILE A 1054 55.59 48.47 25.07
N THR A 1055 54.78 49.14 24.23
CA THR A 1055 53.47 49.66 24.63
C THR A 1055 52.39 48.57 24.61
N LYS A 1056 51.21 48.86 25.20
CA LYS A 1056 50.07 47.94 25.21
C LYS A 1056 49.67 47.50 23.81
N GLU A 1057 49.68 48.42 22.86
CA GLU A 1057 49.33 48.18 21.46
C GLU A 1057 50.33 47.25 20.78
N GLU A 1058 51.61 47.32 21.18
CA GLU A 1058 52.66 46.45 20.66
C GLU A 1058 52.56 45.03 21.26
N LEU A 1059 52.14 44.87 22.52
CA LEU A 1059 52.07 43.56 23.21
C LEU A 1059 51.10 42.57 22.55
N GLY A 1060 50.15 43.05 21.76
CA GLY A 1060 49.06 42.27 21.17
C GLY A 1060 47.77 42.30 22.02
N PRO A 1061 46.73 41.56 21.61
CA PRO A 1061 45.48 41.50 22.34
C PRO A 1061 45.69 40.90 23.74
N LEU A 1062 45.37 41.69 24.76
CA LEU A 1062 45.45 41.28 26.16
C LEU A 1062 44.06 40.87 26.66
N ARG A 1063 44.04 39.92 27.58
CA ARG A 1063 42.82 39.41 28.22
C ARG A 1063 43.01 39.21 29.73
N ILE A 1064 41.92 39.09 30.46
CA ILE A 1064 41.98 38.53 31.83
C ILE A 1064 42.33 37.04 31.73
N GLY A 1065 43.15 36.55 32.65
CA GLY A 1065 43.73 35.22 32.63
C GLY A 1065 45.17 35.18 32.12
N ARG A 1066 45.59 34.02 31.63
CA ARG A 1066 46.96 33.80 31.14
C ARG A 1066 47.18 34.42 29.76
N ASN A 1067 48.25 35.19 29.63
CA ASN A 1067 48.66 35.90 28.44
C ASN A 1067 50.07 35.48 28.02
N ILE A 1068 50.30 35.41 26.71
CA ILE A 1068 51.61 35.36 26.07
C ILE A 1068 51.60 36.47 25.04
N THR A 1069 52.57 37.38 25.07
CA THR A 1069 52.62 38.51 24.14
C THR A 1069 52.83 38.02 22.70
N GLU A 1070 52.09 38.61 21.75
CA GLU A 1070 52.39 38.43 20.32
C GLU A 1070 53.73 39.09 19.97
N PHE A 1071 54.05 40.20 20.64
CA PHE A 1071 55.35 40.82 20.57
C PHE A 1071 56.44 39.88 21.05
N LYS A 1072 57.45 39.67 20.21
CA LYS A 1072 58.67 38.95 20.54
C LYS A 1072 59.84 39.91 20.42
N TRP A 1073 60.51 40.20 21.53
CA TRP A 1073 61.67 41.07 21.51
C TRP A 1073 62.87 40.31 20.93
N ASP A 1074 63.48 40.87 19.89
CA ASP A 1074 64.57 40.28 19.11
C ASP A 1074 65.98 40.76 19.54
N GLY A 1075 66.05 41.47 20.68
CA GLY A 1075 67.30 42.05 21.15
C GLY A 1075 67.72 43.31 20.38
N THR A 1076 66.78 44.08 19.84
CA THR A 1076 67.02 45.42 19.29
C THR A 1076 66.58 46.54 20.25
N ASP A 1077 67.13 47.73 20.07
CA ASP A 1077 66.69 48.94 20.78
C ASP A 1077 65.45 49.58 20.14
N GLN A 1078 64.96 50.69 20.69
CA GLN A 1078 63.78 51.43 20.23
C GLN A 1078 63.84 51.88 18.76
N PHE A 1079 65.05 51.95 18.19
CA PHE A 1079 65.29 52.38 16.81
C PHE A 1079 65.68 51.21 15.89
N GLY A 1080 65.58 49.97 16.38
CA GLY A 1080 65.89 48.76 15.62
C GLY A 1080 67.39 48.42 15.57
N GLN A 1081 68.25 49.10 16.34
CA GLN A 1081 69.67 48.75 16.39
C GLN A 1081 69.90 47.52 17.26
N LYS A 1082 70.74 46.62 16.78
CA LYS A 1082 71.08 45.36 17.47
C LYS A 1082 71.87 45.62 18.75
N LEU A 1083 71.39 45.08 19.87
CA LEU A 1083 72.08 45.12 21.15
C LEU A 1083 73.11 43.98 21.26
N GLY A 1084 74.11 44.15 22.13
CA GLY A 1084 75.19 43.17 22.36
C GLY A 1084 74.78 42.02 23.29
N ASN A 1085 75.56 40.93 23.29
CA ASN A 1085 75.34 39.81 24.21
C ASN A 1085 75.49 40.27 25.66
N GLY A 1086 74.55 39.88 26.53
CA GLY A 1086 74.59 40.32 27.91
C GLY A 1086 73.27 40.22 28.65
N VAL A 1087 73.32 40.65 29.91
CA VAL A 1087 72.17 40.71 30.80
C VAL A 1087 71.43 42.03 30.59
N TYR A 1088 70.14 41.94 30.34
CA TYR A 1088 69.20 43.06 30.30
C TYR A 1088 68.21 42.91 31.45
N LEU A 1089 67.80 44.03 32.03
CA LEU A 1089 66.75 44.07 33.04
C LEU A 1089 65.47 44.57 32.40
N TYR A 1090 64.32 44.16 32.89
CA TYR A 1090 63.05 44.77 32.50
C TYR A 1090 62.17 45.01 33.70
N ARG A 1091 61.31 46.02 33.59
CA ARG A 1091 60.24 46.28 34.55
C ARG A 1091 58.92 46.46 33.83
N VAL A 1092 57.84 46.08 34.50
CA VAL A 1092 56.48 46.25 34.00
C VAL A 1092 55.84 47.42 34.72
N ILE A 1093 55.24 48.33 33.95
CA ILE A 1093 54.47 49.44 34.48
C ILE A 1093 53.02 49.22 34.08
N THR A 1094 52.13 49.17 35.06
CA THR A 1094 50.69 49.02 34.86
C THR A 1094 49.97 50.23 35.43
N ASN A 1095 48.86 50.62 34.81
CA ASN A 1095 47.97 51.64 35.34
C ASN A 1095 46.52 51.25 35.02
N GLN A 1096 45.71 51.15 36.07
CA GLN A 1096 44.27 51.03 35.99
C GLN A 1096 43.65 52.05 36.95
N ASN A 1097 42.87 52.99 36.40
CA ASN A 1097 42.19 54.04 37.18
C ASN A 1097 43.12 54.86 38.09
N GLY A 1098 44.34 55.16 37.63
CA GLY A 1098 45.30 56.00 38.34
C GLY A 1098 46.17 55.26 39.37
N LYS A 1099 46.04 53.94 39.51
CA LYS A 1099 46.85 53.09 40.41
C LYS A 1099 47.54 51.97 39.63
N SER A 1100 48.71 51.54 40.11
CA SER A 1100 49.33 50.31 39.60
C SER A 1100 48.53 49.10 40.04
N LEU A 1101 48.53 48.04 39.24
CA LEU A 1101 47.98 46.74 39.63
C LEU A 1101 48.75 46.18 40.82
N ASP A 1102 48.02 45.55 41.73
CA ASP A 1102 48.61 44.75 42.80
C ASP A 1102 49.23 43.48 42.21
N LYS A 1103 50.17 42.88 42.94
CA LYS A 1103 50.81 41.64 42.50
C LYS A 1103 49.90 40.44 42.77
N TYR A 1104 49.72 39.60 41.76
CA TYR A 1104 49.08 38.29 41.89
C TYR A 1104 50.11 37.22 42.26
N THR A 1105 49.79 36.39 43.26
CA THR A 1105 50.56 35.19 43.65
C THR A 1105 49.59 34.02 43.78
N GLY A 1106 49.66 33.06 42.86
CA GLY A 1106 48.89 31.81 42.93
C GLY A 1106 49.48 30.81 43.95
N ALA A 1107 48.74 29.76 44.30
CA ALA A 1107 49.16 28.75 45.28
C ALA A 1107 50.47 28.03 44.90
N ASP A 1108 50.76 27.93 43.59
CA ASP A 1108 51.97 27.31 43.03
C ASP A 1108 52.98 28.33 42.47
N ASP A 1109 52.77 29.63 42.68
CA ASP A 1109 53.57 30.69 42.07
C ASP A 1109 54.89 30.93 42.83
N ALA A 1110 55.95 30.21 42.43
CA ALA A 1110 57.31 30.38 42.96
C ALA A 1110 58.20 31.26 42.04
N THR A 1111 57.64 32.27 41.39
CA THR A 1111 58.37 33.11 40.43
C THR A 1111 59.20 34.23 41.05
N ASP A 1112 59.02 34.52 42.35
CA ASP A 1112 59.69 35.62 43.04
C ASP A 1112 61.21 35.53 43.03
N LYS A 1113 61.75 34.31 43.01
CA LYS A 1113 63.20 34.08 42.87
C LYS A 1113 63.80 34.65 41.58
N TYR A 1114 62.98 34.92 40.57
CA TYR A 1114 63.41 35.48 39.28
C TYR A 1114 63.30 37.01 39.21
N PHE A 1115 62.76 37.66 40.24
CA PHE A 1115 62.59 39.12 40.30
C PHE A 1115 63.29 39.70 41.53
N LYS A 1116 63.93 40.87 41.36
CA LYS A 1116 64.50 41.62 42.48
C LYS A 1116 64.11 43.09 42.35
N ASN A 1117 63.49 43.64 43.40
CA ASN A 1117 62.98 45.02 43.43
C ASN A 1117 62.07 45.38 42.24
N GLY A 1118 61.26 44.45 41.75
CA GLY A 1118 60.35 44.65 40.61
C GLY A 1118 60.99 44.55 39.22
N TYR A 1119 62.27 44.18 39.14
CA TYR A 1119 62.97 43.94 37.87
C TYR A 1119 63.14 42.45 37.59
N GLY A 1120 62.78 42.02 36.38
CA GLY A 1120 63.10 40.70 35.84
C GLY A 1120 64.42 40.74 35.05
N LYS A 1121 65.08 39.59 34.93
CA LYS A 1121 66.39 39.44 34.26
C LYS A 1121 66.26 38.65 32.96
N MET A 1122 66.76 39.19 31.86
CA MET A 1122 66.86 38.52 30.56
C MET A 1122 68.32 38.35 30.15
N TYR A 1123 68.65 37.24 29.51
CA TYR A 1123 69.97 37.04 28.91
C TYR A 1123 69.83 36.87 27.38
N LEU A 1124 70.37 37.85 26.65
CA LEU A 1124 70.50 37.81 25.20
C LEU A 1124 71.82 37.11 24.86
N MET A 1125 71.71 35.95 24.22
CA MET A 1125 72.83 35.09 23.84
C MET A 1125 72.83 34.91 22.33
N ARG A 1126 73.55 35.74 21.59
CA ARG A 1126 73.75 35.52 20.15
C ARG A 1126 74.87 34.57 19.86
#